data_AF-A0A834T4E8-F1
#
_entry.id   AF-A0A834T4E8-F1
#
_cell.length_a   1.000
_cell.length_b   1.000
_cell.length_c   1.000
_cell.angle_alpha   90.00
_cell.angle_beta   90.00
_cell.angle_gamma   90.00
#
_symmetry.space_group_name_H-M   'P 1'
#
loop_
_entity.id
_entity.type
_entity.pdbx_description
1 polymer ?
#
loop_
_entity_poly.entity_id
_entity_poly.type
_entity_poly.pdbx_seq_one_letter_code
_entity_poly.pdbx_strand_id
1 'polypeptide(L)'
;MAFGLSSRDVAAFKFLLFMAVLYGLLSMLAYSVIHMKFIKPLDSKAPLDRFSEARAVEHVRILSKEIDGRQEGRPGLRKAAEYIKGQLEVIKDRARSSVRIEIDETTVNGSFNMIFLQHSIALGYRNHANIIMRIASADSKDTAPSVLVNGHFDSPLGSPGAGDCGSCVASMLELARLIVDSGWVPNLPVIFLFNGAEELFMLGAHGFMKSHKWRDTIGGAINVEASGTGGPDLVCQSGPGSWPSYVYAEAAIYPMANSAAQDVFPVIPGDTDYRIFSQDYGNIPGLDIIFLLGGYFYHTSYDTIERLQPGSIQARGDNLISIIKAFVNSLELQNTHQTNSSEVTANISKDERAVFFDYLSWFMISYSRRVAWILHSIPIFIFFVMLFFLTYSRTHSLSATFGDFTKGFLIHAVGIILAIVVPIIFSLIKVQFSSQTMNWFAHPYLAFMMYIPSSLIGLLIPRIFWSHFPLSQDISVAKTSKEALSDEARFWGAFGFYAIITMAYLVAGLSGGFLTFVTSTFMLPAWISFCLSVKSYGRQSLRSTMFYMIPLVPCLAYSVYFGGFLSQFVIEKMGMMGALPLPWGVYVPDFVVAVLIGVMTGWCLGPLLPICGHWLARKSILQILLHLSVLALALSSQFFPYSMSAPKRVVFQHTFHTAGSSQIVEASYEFSVVDSNSLLFLFKHAPEVARELNVPSDFSFQSAVLSKRQNWMALFPVSFLFSNSLKFPAKADDILEQYEFFPKLSVQEPYSNSAKGPRRIHLELSLGSLEEVWVAVLNITGPLSSWSFADNVLPVTETADGGPPSYILRLSGASDENWNFWLEANSSQALRVELAVIDQKLVEPAKRLKGLFPEWVDVVAYSGFLSSYSF
;
A
#
# COMPACT_ATOMS: atom_id res chain seq x y z
N MET A 1 45.82 11.87 -21.68
CA MET A 1 46.15 12.86 -20.63
C MET A 1 46.20 12.12 -19.31
N ALA A 2 47.35 12.13 -18.61
CA ALA A 2 47.46 11.52 -17.29
C ALA A 2 46.56 12.29 -16.31
N PHE A 3 45.61 11.60 -15.66
CA PHE A 3 44.84 12.18 -14.57
C PHE A 3 45.80 12.48 -13.41
N GLY A 4 46.27 13.72 -13.30
CA GLY A 4 47.10 14.19 -12.19
C GLY A 4 46.27 14.26 -10.90
N LEU A 5 45.94 13.11 -10.32
CA LEU A 5 45.23 13.01 -9.05
C LEU A 5 46.15 13.48 -7.92
N SER A 6 45.71 14.47 -7.15
CA SER A 6 46.45 14.88 -5.96
C SER A 6 46.41 13.80 -4.88
N SER A 7 47.34 13.80 -3.94
CA SER A 7 47.28 12.89 -2.77
C SER A 7 45.96 13.00 -2.00
N ARG A 8 45.33 14.18 -2.00
CA ARG A 8 44.01 14.42 -1.39
C ARG A 8 42.88 13.77 -2.20
N ASP A 9 42.98 13.76 -3.54
CA ASP A 9 42.02 13.05 -4.39
C ASP A 9 42.12 11.53 -4.17
N VAL A 10 43.33 10.99 -4.02
CA VAL A 10 43.53 9.56 -3.70
C VAL A 10 42.86 9.20 -2.36
N ALA A 11 43.01 10.04 -1.33
CA ALA A 11 42.34 9.83 -0.05
C ALA A 11 40.80 9.93 -0.16
N ALA A 12 40.30 10.87 -0.96
CA ALA A 12 38.87 11.02 -1.23
C ALA A 12 38.29 9.77 -1.92
N PHE A 13 38.98 9.22 -2.92
CA PHE A 13 38.55 7.99 -3.60
C PHE A 13 38.59 6.76 -2.69
N LYS A 14 39.62 6.65 -1.83
CA LYS A 14 39.66 5.58 -0.81
C LYS A 14 38.47 5.69 0.15
N PHE A 15 38.13 6.90 0.58
CA PHE A 15 36.97 7.12 1.44
C PHE A 15 35.65 6.81 0.72
N LEU A 16 35.47 7.25 -0.53
CA LEU A 16 34.30 6.91 -1.34
C LEU A 16 34.16 5.39 -1.52
N LEU A 17 35.25 4.67 -1.77
CA LEU A 17 35.25 3.21 -1.87
C LEU A 17 34.85 2.55 -0.54
N PHE A 18 35.39 3.04 0.59
CA PHE A 18 34.99 2.56 1.91
C PHE A 18 33.48 2.76 2.15
N MET A 19 32.96 3.94 1.81
CA MET A 19 31.52 4.23 1.89
C MET A 19 30.71 3.26 1.02
N ALA A 20 31.13 3.02 -0.22
CA ALA A 20 30.45 2.09 -1.12
C ALA A 20 30.43 0.65 -0.55
N VAL A 21 31.54 0.18 0.04
CA VAL A 21 31.60 -1.13 0.69
C VAL A 21 30.69 -1.20 1.92
N LEU A 22 30.73 -0.18 2.80
CA LEU A 22 29.87 -0.11 3.98
C LEU A 22 28.38 -0.17 3.59
N TYR A 23 27.93 0.70 2.67
CA TYR A 23 26.55 0.67 2.22
C TYR A 23 26.21 -0.60 1.44
N GLY A 24 27.15 -1.19 0.71
CA GLY A 24 26.96 -2.51 0.09
C GLY A 24 26.65 -3.60 1.12
N LEU A 25 27.39 -3.65 2.24
CA LEU A 25 27.13 -4.57 3.35
C LEU A 25 25.78 -4.29 4.03
N LEU A 26 25.46 -3.02 4.30
CA LEU A 26 24.18 -2.63 4.90
C LEU A 26 23.00 -2.98 3.98
N SER A 27 23.13 -2.76 2.67
CA SER A 27 22.10 -3.11 1.68
C SER A 27 21.93 -4.62 1.56
N MET A 28 23.00 -5.42 1.66
CA MET A 28 22.88 -6.89 1.70
C MET A 28 22.14 -7.37 2.96
N LEU A 29 22.41 -6.76 4.12
CA LEU A 29 21.67 -7.04 5.35
C LEU A 29 20.19 -6.67 5.20
N ALA A 30 19.91 -5.45 4.76
CA ALA A 30 18.54 -4.98 4.50
C ALA A 30 17.80 -5.90 3.53
N TYR A 31 18.44 -6.27 2.41
CA TYR A 31 17.88 -7.18 1.42
C TYR A 31 17.55 -8.55 2.03
N SER A 32 18.43 -9.08 2.89
CA SER A 32 18.21 -10.36 3.59
C SER A 32 17.01 -10.31 4.53
N VAL A 33 16.80 -9.18 5.21
CA VAL A 33 15.65 -8.98 6.11
C VAL A 33 14.36 -8.81 5.31
N ILE A 34 14.35 -7.90 4.33
CA ILE A 34 13.18 -7.61 3.47
C ILE A 34 12.69 -8.88 2.73
N HIS A 35 13.62 -9.72 2.26
CA HIS A 35 13.28 -10.95 1.56
C HIS A 35 13.17 -12.18 2.48
N MET A 36 12.98 -11.97 3.79
CA MET A 36 12.70 -13.01 4.78
C MET A 36 13.72 -14.15 4.84
N LYS A 37 14.96 -13.93 4.38
CA LYS A 37 15.99 -14.98 4.28
C LYS A 37 16.48 -15.53 5.63
N PHE A 38 16.16 -14.82 6.71
CA PHE A 38 16.47 -15.24 8.08
C PHE A 38 15.41 -16.19 8.67
N ILE A 39 14.26 -16.34 8.00
CA ILE A 39 13.20 -17.26 8.38
C ILE A 39 13.34 -18.55 7.59
N LYS A 40 13.26 -19.69 8.27
CA LYS A 40 13.24 -21.01 7.64
C LYS A 40 11.80 -21.52 7.60
N PRO A 41 11.18 -21.65 6.41
CA PRO A 41 9.87 -22.30 6.27
C PRO A 41 9.89 -23.70 6.84
N LEU A 42 8.86 -24.06 7.60
CA LEU A 42 8.69 -25.42 8.10
C LEU A 42 7.96 -26.29 7.06
N ASP A 43 8.39 -27.55 6.96
CA ASP A 43 7.80 -28.53 6.04
C ASP A 43 6.48 -29.11 6.59
N SER A 44 5.80 -29.93 5.78
CA SER A 44 4.48 -30.49 6.14
C SER A 44 4.53 -31.49 7.29
N LYS A 45 5.71 -32.05 7.59
CA LYS A 45 5.97 -33.00 8.68
C LYS A 45 6.40 -32.32 9.98
N ALA A 46 6.46 -30.98 10.00
CA ALA A 46 6.73 -30.21 11.20
C ALA A 46 5.74 -30.60 12.32
N PRO A 47 6.18 -30.56 13.59
CA PRO A 47 5.34 -30.87 14.75
C PRO A 47 3.96 -30.18 14.70
N LEU A 48 2.92 -30.86 15.19
CA LEU A 48 1.54 -30.37 15.14
C LEU A 48 1.31 -29.12 16.01
N ASP A 49 2.15 -28.92 17.02
CA ASP A 49 2.21 -27.76 17.91
C ASP A 49 3.03 -26.59 17.33
N ARG A 50 3.44 -26.68 16.06
CA ARG A 50 4.09 -25.61 15.29
C ARG A 50 3.25 -25.23 14.08
N PHE A 51 3.29 -23.95 13.72
CA PHE A 51 2.77 -23.48 12.43
C PHE A 51 3.68 -23.97 11.30
N SER A 52 3.13 -24.49 10.20
CA SER A 52 3.89 -24.91 9.02
C SER A 52 3.47 -24.16 7.77
N GLU A 53 4.42 -23.43 7.17
CA GLU A 53 4.22 -22.81 5.86
C GLU A 53 3.86 -23.83 4.78
N ALA A 54 4.48 -25.02 4.77
CA ALA A 54 4.16 -26.02 3.75
C ALA A 54 2.72 -26.56 3.84
N ARG A 55 2.14 -26.64 5.05
CA ARG A 55 0.71 -27.00 5.22
C ARG A 55 -0.20 -25.87 4.75
N ALA A 56 0.12 -24.63 5.10
CA ALA A 56 -0.62 -23.46 4.62
C ALA A 56 -0.57 -23.35 3.08
N VAL A 57 0.60 -23.49 2.46
CA VAL A 57 0.77 -23.43 1.00
C VAL A 57 -0.07 -24.49 0.26
N GLU A 58 -0.31 -25.65 0.87
CA GLU A 58 -1.22 -26.65 0.30
C GLU A 58 -2.67 -26.15 0.23
N HIS A 59 -3.13 -25.42 1.26
CA HIS A 59 -4.42 -24.76 1.19
C HIS A 59 -4.45 -23.66 0.11
N VAL A 60 -3.38 -22.88 -0.04
CA VAL A 60 -3.28 -21.89 -1.13
C VAL A 60 -3.39 -22.57 -2.49
N ARG A 61 -2.67 -23.67 -2.70
CA ARG A 61 -2.71 -24.45 -3.94
C ARG A 61 -4.12 -24.88 -4.31
N ILE A 62 -4.91 -25.34 -3.34
CA ILE A 62 -6.30 -25.73 -3.58
C ILE A 62 -7.13 -24.50 -3.94
N LEU A 63 -7.02 -23.42 -3.16
CA LEU A 63 -7.81 -22.19 -3.31
C LEU A 63 -7.51 -21.42 -4.61
N SER A 64 -6.27 -21.39 -5.06
CA SER A 64 -5.83 -20.54 -6.18
C SER A 64 -5.48 -21.29 -7.46
N LYS A 65 -5.35 -22.63 -7.42
CA LYS A 65 -4.92 -23.43 -8.58
C LYS A 65 -5.88 -24.58 -8.91
N GLU A 66 -6.42 -25.28 -7.93
CA GLU A 66 -7.38 -26.37 -8.19
C GLU A 66 -8.81 -25.87 -8.36
N ILE A 67 -9.21 -24.89 -7.55
CA ILE A 67 -10.49 -24.20 -7.69
C ILE A 67 -10.35 -23.17 -8.80
N ASP A 68 -11.14 -23.31 -9.86
CA ASP A 68 -11.17 -22.36 -10.98
C ASP A 68 -11.86 -21.04 -10.58
N GLY A 69 -11.07 -20.10 -10.06
CA GLY A 69 -11.42 -18.71 -9.80
C GLY A 69 -12.35 -18.49 -8.61
N ARG A 70 -11.99 -17.58 -7.71
CA ARG A 70 -12.80 -17.22 -6.53
C ARG A 70 -13.39 -15.82 -6.65
N GLN A 71 -13.54 -15.32 -7.87
CA GLN A 71 -14.24 -14.07 -8.12
C GLN A 71 -15.71 -14.19 -7.79
N GLU A 72 -16.29 -13.10 -7.28
CA GLU A 72 -17.73 -12.96 -7.15
C GLU A 72 -18.44 -13.24 -8.49
N GLY A 73 -19.55 -13.97 -8.42
CA GLY A 73 -20.28 -14.48 -9.59
C GLY A 73 -19.76 -15.79 -10.18
N ARG A 74 -18.51 -16.20 -9.93
CA ARG A 74 -17.98 -17.48 -10.47
C ARG A 74 -18.30 -18.68 -9.58
N PRO A 75 -18.50 -19.88 -10.14
CA PRO A 75 -18.76 -21.10 -9.35
C PRO A 75 -17.65 -21.47 -8.36
N GLY A 76 -16.40 -21.08 -8.63
CA GLY A 76 -15.27 -21.42 -7.77
C GLY A 76 -15.29 -20.71 -6.40
N LEU A 77 -15.93 -19.54 -6.28
CA LEU A 77 -16.12 -18.89 -4.97
C LEU A 77 -16.91 -19.78 -4.00
N ARG A 78 -18.01 -20.38 -4.46
CA ARG A 78 -18.80 -21.32 -3.65
C ARG A 78 -18.02 -22.59 -3.32
N LYS A 79 -17.25 -23.13 -4.27
CA LYS A 79 -16.36 -24.27 -4.01
C LYS A 79 -15.30 -23.95 -2.95
N ALA A 80 -14.80 -22.71 -2.92
CA ALA A 80 -13.85 -22.27 -1.90
C ALA A 80 -14.52 -22.22 -0.51
N ALA A 81 -15.74 -21.68 -0.42
CA ALA A 81 -16.52 -21.70 0.83
C ALA A 81 -16.78 -23.13 1.33
N GLU A 82 -17.21 -24.03 0.44
CA GLU A 82 -17.41 -25.47 0.72
C GLU A 82 -16.11 -26.13 1.22
N TYR A 83 -14.98 -25.85 0.57
CA TYR A 83 -13.67 -26.36 0.96
C TYR A 83 -13.23 -25.85 2.34
N ILE A 84 -13.33 -24.55 2.60
CA ILE A 84 -12.98 -23.92 3.88
C ILE A 84 -13.81 -24.57 4.99
N LYS A 85 -15.15 -24.62 4.83
CA LYS A 85 -16.04 -25.26 5.79
C LYS A 85 -15.67 -26.73 6.04
N GLY A 86 -15.36 -27.48 4.99
CA GLY A 86 -14.90 -28.87 5.10
C GLY A 86 -13.61 -29.01 5.92
N GLN A 87 -12.64 -28.11 5.73
CA GLN A 87 -11.41 -28.10 6.54
C GLN A 87 -11.70 -27.77 8.01
N LEU A 88 -12.61 -26.83 8.29
CA LEU A 88 -12.98 -26.46 9.65
C LEU A 88 -13.68 -27.62 10.38
N GLU A 89 -14.58 -28.36 9.72
CA GLU A 89 -15.21 -29.55 10.32
C GLU A 89 -14.18 -30.65 10.63
N VAL A 90 -13.22 -30.88 9.73
CA VAL A 90 -12.10 -31.81 9.96
C VAL A 90 -11.24 -31.37 11.16
N ILE A 91 -11.03 -30.05 11.34
CA ILE A 91 -10.33 -29.52 12.52
C ILE A 91 -11.17 -29.74 13.79
N LYS A 92 -12.48 -29.49 13.71
CA LYS A 92 -13.41 -29.67 14.83
C LYS A 92 -13.48 -31.11 15.33
N ASP A 93 -13.43 -32.10 14.44
CA ASP A 93 -13.43 -33.52 14.80
C ASP A 93 -12.20 -33.95 15.64
N ARG A 94 -11.11 -33.18 15.60
CA ARG A 94 -9.90 -33.41 16.40
C ARG A 94 -9.92 -32.70 17.75
N ALA A 95 -10.95 -31.93 18.05
CA ALA A 95 -11.02 -31.13 19.27
C ALA A 95 -11.11 -31.99 20.54
N ARG A 96 -10.41 -31.55 21.59
CA ARG A 96 -10.51 -32.15 22.92
C ARG A 96 -11.77 -31.67 23.62
N SER A 97 -12.27 -32.45 24.59
CA SER A 97 -13.48 -32.11 25.36
C SER A 97 -13.39 -30.81 26.17
N SER A 98 -12.19 -30.27 26.38
CA SER A 98 -11.96 -28.98 27.04
C SER A 98 -12.20 -27.76 26.15
N VAL A 99 -12.38 -27.95 24.84
CA VAL A 99 -12.59 -26.89 23.86
C VAL A 99 -13.96 -27.08 23.20
N ARG A 100 -14.73 -25.99 23.13
CA ARG A 100 -15.97 -25.91 22.36
C ARG A 100 -15.69 -25.23 21.03
N ILE A 101 -16.04 -25.89 19.94
CA ILE A 101 -15.89 -25.36 18.57
C ILE A 101 -17.27 -25.27 17.93
N GLU A 102 -17.57 -24.09 17.40
CA GLU A 102 -18.81 -23.79 16.70
C GLU A 102 -18.46 -23.30 15.30
N ILE A 103 -19.10 -23.86 14.28
CA ILE A 103 -18.92 -23.47 12.88
C ILE A 103 -20.26 -22.96 12.38
N ASP A 104 -20.25 -21.82 11.71
CA ASP A 104 -21.43 -21.21 11.09
C ASP A 104 -21.12 -20.83 9.64
N GLU A 105 -22.13 -20.94 8.79
CA GLU A 105 -22.11 -20.44 7.41
C GLU A 105 -23.28 -19.49 7.28
N THR A 106 -22.98 -18.22 7.05
CA THR A 106 -24.02 -17.19 6.96
C THR A 106 -24.07 -16.57 5.59
N THR A 107 -25.27 -16.45 5.06
CA THR A 107 -25.57 -15.66 3.88
C THR A 107 -25.95 -14.24 4.29
N VAL A 108 -25.24 -13.24 3.79
CA VAL A 108 -25.41 -11.84 4.18
C VAL A 108 -26.00 -10.98 3.06
N ASN A 109 -26.86 -10.06 3.44
CA ASN A 109 -27.53 -9.09 2.58
C ASN A 109 -27.43 -7.70 3.23
N GLY A 110 -27.40 -6.64 2.43
CA GLY A 110 -27.38 -5.30 2.98
C GLY A 110 -27.17 -4.19 1.95
N SER A 111 -27.16 -2.96 2.44
CA SER A 111 -26.74 -1.80 1.66
C SER A 111 -26.19 -0.70 2.57
N PHE A 112 -25.23 0.06 2.07
CA PHE A 112 -24.61 1.18 2.78
C PHE A 112 -23.95 2.17 1.83
N ASN A 113 -23.63 3.36 2.34
CA ASN A 113 -22.86 4.37 1.62
C ASN A 113 -21.40 4.35 2.09
N MET A 114 -20.47 4.53 1.16
CA MET A 114 -19.04 4.56 1.42
C MET A 114 -18.39 5.69 0.62
N ILE A 115 -17.34 6.30 1.20
CA ILE A 115 -16.41 7.14 0.44
C ILE A 115 -15.17 6.30 0.17
N PHE A 116 -14.85 6.09 -1.11
CA PHE A 116 -13.67 5.34 -1.54
C PHE A 116 -12.96 6.11 -2.64
N LEU A 117 -11.62 6.26 -2.54
CA LEU A 117 -10.82 7.09 -3.45
C LEU A 117 -11.39 8.51 -3.65
N GLN A 118 -11.93 9.11 -2.60
CA GLN A 118 -12.60 10.43 -2.61
C GLN A 118 -13.92 10.49 -3.40
N HIS A 119 -14.45 9.35 -3.83
CA HIS A 119 -15.73 9.24 -4.51
C HIS A 119 -16.78 8.63 -3.58
N SER A 120 -17.99 9.18 -3.59
CA SER A 120 -19.13 8.67 -2.84
C SER A 120 -19.86 7.62 -3.67
N ILE A 121 -20.02 6.43 -3.09
CA ILE A 121 -20.73 5.31 -3.71
C ILE A 121 -21.75 4.73 -2.73
N ALA A 122 -22.88 4.29 -3.27
CA ALA A 122 -23.76 3.39 -2.57
C ALA A 122 -23.49 1.95 -3.00
N LEU A 123 -23.55 1.05 -2.04
CA LEU A 123 -23.32 -0.38 -2.21
C LEU A 123 -24.61 -1.09 -1.80
N GLY A 124 -25.13 -1.95 -2.66
CA GLY A 124 -26.21 -2.88 -2.37
C GLY A 124 -25.75 -4.29 -2.68
N TYR A 125 -26.01 -5.23 -1.77
CA TYR A 125 -25.51 -6.59 -1.93
C TYR A 125 -26.45 -7.63 -1.36
N ARG A 126 -26.39 -8.83 -1.93
CA ARG A 126 -27.16 -9.98 -1.48
C ARG A 126 -26.41 -11.28 -1.70
N ASN A 127 -26.79 -12.28 -0.92
CA ASN A 127 -26.35 -13.67 -1.07
C ASN A 127 -24.83 -13.90 -1.01
N HIS A 128 -24.06 -13.02 -0.34
CA HIS A 128 -22.64 -13.28 -0.09
C HIS A 128 -22.47 -14.23 1.10
N ALA A 129 -21.51 -15.14 1.00
CA ALA A 129 -21.25 -16.14 2.03
C ALA A 129 -20.09 -15.71 2.95
N ASN A 130 -20.26 -15.94 4.25
CA ASN A 130 -19.17 -15.92 5.23
C ASN A 130 -19.11 -17.29 5.91
N ILE A 131 -17.89 -17.80 6.13
CA ILE A 131 -17.63 -19.01 6.90
C ILE A 131 -16.95 -18.61 8.20
N ILE A 132 -17.49 -19.05 9.33
CA ILE A 132 -17.05 -18.61 10.66
C ILE A 132 -16.73 -19.83 11.52
N MET A 133 -15.61 -19.78 12.24
CA MET A 133 -15.26 -20.76 13.28
C MET A 133 -14.99 -20.04 14.59
N ARG A 134 -15.68 -20.43 15.65
CA ARG A 134 -15.43 -19.97 17.02
C ARG A 134 -14.79 -21.09 17.83
N ILE A 135 -13.63 -20.82 18.42
CA ILE A 135 -12.90 -21.71 19.31
C ILE A 135 -12.92 -21.10 20.71
N ALA A 136 -13.50 -21.80 21.68
CA ALA A 136 -13.61 -21.33 23.05
C ALA A 136 -13.32 -22.46 24.05
N SER A 137 -13.01 -22.11 25.30
CA SER A 137 -13.07 -23.09 26.40
C SER A 137 -14.49 -23.68 26.52
N ALA A 138 -14.62 -24.94 26.93
CA ALA A 138 -15.90 -25.60 27.15
C ALA A 138 -16.81 -24.84 28.14
N ASP A 139 -16.22 -24.16 29.12
CA ASP A 139 -16.93 -23.37 30.14
C ASP A 139 -17.21 -21.91 29.71
N SER A 140 -16.77 -21.51 28.51
CA SER A 140 -16.94 -20.14 28.03
C SER A 140 -18.42 -19.84 27.77
N LYS A 141 -18.90 -18.70 28.27
CA LYS A 141 -20.23 -18.18 27.93
C LYS A 141 -20.30 -17.79 26.45
N ASP A 142 -21.51 -17.78 25.90
CA ASP A 142 -21.75 -17.34 24.51
C ASP A 142 -21.53 -15.83 24.34
N THR A 143 -21.72 -15.06 25.42
CA THR A 143 -21.51 -13.60 25.47
C THR A 143 -20.09 -13.20 25.88
N ALA A 144 -19.14 -14.14 25.92
CA ALA A 144 -17.77 -13.84 26.34
C ALA A 144 -17.05 -12.97 25.30
N PRO A 145 -16.25 -11.97 25.72
CA PRO A 145 -15.45 -11.16 24.80
C PRO A 145 -14.53 -12.06 23.97
N SER A 146 -14.43 -11.76 22.68
CA SER A 146 -13.75 -12.59 21.70
C SER A 146 -12.74 -11.78 20.89
N VAL A 147 -11.69 -12.47 20.42
CA VAL A 147 -10.75 -11.94 19.41
C VAL A 147 -11.23 -12.39 18.03
N LEU A 148 -11.46 -11.45 17.13
CA LEU A 148 -11.72 -11.72 15.72
C LEU A 148 -10.39 -11.82 14.95
N VAL A 149 -10.23 -12.87 14.15
CA VAL A 149 -9.18 -13.01 13.13
C VAL A 149 -9.89 -13.08 11.77
N ASN A 150 -9.69 -12.06 10.94
CA ASN A 150 -10.38 -11.89 9.66
C ASN A 150 -9.42 -12.09 8.47
N GLY A 151 -9.94 -12.64 7.39
CA GLY A 151 -9.30 -12.65 6.07
C GLY A 151 -10.29 -13.11 5.00
N HIS A 152 -10.22 -12.50 3.82
CA HIS A 152 -11.22 -12.74 2.78
C HIS A 152 -10.85 -13.91 1.84
N PHE A 153 -11.86 -14.61 1.33
CA PHE A 153 -11.66 -15.79 0.47
C PHE A 153 -12.08 -15.60 -0.99
N ASP A 154 -12.63 -14.45 -1.35
CA ASP A 154 -12.79 -14.07 -2.75
C ASP A 154 -11.44 -13.65 -3.38
N SER A 155 -11.46 -13.41 -4.68
CA SER A 155 -10.30 -12.92 -5.44
C SER A 155 -10.74 -11.88 -6.47
N PRO A 156 -9.87 -10.96 -6.89
CA PRO A 156 -10.23 -9.89 -7.82
C PRO A 156 -10.37 -10.41 -9.25
N LEU A 157 -10.98 -9.60 -10.12
CA LEU A 157 -11.17 -9.93 -11.55
C LEU A 157 -9.87 -10.41 -12.21
N GLY A 158 -9.90 -11.62 -12.77
CA GLY A 158 -8.79 -12.18 -13.54
C GLY A 158 -7.57 -12.64 -12.73
N SER A 159 -7.61 -12.54 -11.40
CA SER A 159 -6.53 -12.98 -10.51
C SER A 159 -6.81 -14.35 -9.87
N PRO A 160 -5.85 -15.29 -9.82
CA PRO A 160 -5.99 -16.51 -9.02
C PRO A 160 -6.00 -16.24 -7.50
N GLY A 161 -5.41 -15.13 -7.07
CA GLY A 161 -5.43 -14.69 -5.67
C GLY A 161 -4.58 -15.55 -4.72
N ALA A 162 -3.39 -16.02 -5.14
CA ALA A 162 -2.54 -16.86 -4.29
C ALA A 162 -1.98 -16.08 -3.10
N GLY A 163 -1.46 -14.87 -3.33
CA GLY A 163 -1.17 -13.89 -2.29
C GLY A 163 -2.48 -13.36 -1.70
N ASP A 164 -3.35 -12.85 -2.56
CA ASP A 164 -4.50 -12.00 -2.27
C ASP A 164 -5.88 -12.70 -2.46
N CYS A 165 -6.55 -13.20 -1.42
CA CYS A 165 -6.00 -13.49 -0.08
C CYS A 165 -5.95 -15.00 0.19
N GLY A 166 -5.58 -15.80 -0.82
CA GLY A 166 -5.37 -17.25 -0.64
C GLY A 166 -4.39 -17.54 0.50
N SER A 167 -3.33 -16.74 0.62
CA SER A 167 -2.32 -16.84 1.68
C SER A 167 -2.89 -16.54 3.08
N CYS A 168 -3.89 -15.66 3.17
CA CYS A 168 -4.54 -15.22 4.41
C CYS A 168 -5.45 -16.32 4.94
N VAL A 169 -6.36 -16.81 4.09
CA VAL A 169 -7.24 -17.95 4.37
C VAL A 169 -6.43 -19.18 4.76
N ALA A 170 -5.38 -19.50 4.00
CA ALA A 170 -4.50 -20.62 4.29
C ALA A 170 -3.79 -20.48 5.65
N SER A 171 -3.32 -19.28 5.99
CA SER A 171 -2.70 -19.01 7.29
C SER A 171 -3.71 -19.19 8.42
N MET A 172 -4.93 -18.70 8.26
CA MET A 172 -6.00 -18.86 9.25
C MET A 172 -6.43 -20.31 9.44
N LEU A 173 -6.51 -21.11 8.37
CA LEU A 173 -6.78 -22.55 8.46
C LEU A 173 -5.69 -23.31 9.24
N GLU A 174 -4.42 -23.04 8.95
CA GLU A 174 -3.29 -23.65 9.68
C GLU A 174 -3.22 -23.15 11.14
N LEU A 175 -3.61 -21.89 11.42
CA LEU A 175 -3.72 -21.36 12.79
C LEU A 175 -4.85 -22.05 13.57
N ALA A 176 -6.04 -22.19 12.98
CA ALA A 176 -7.16 -22.90 13.60
C ALA A 176 -6.76 -24.35 13.91
N ARG A 177 -6.11 -25.03 12.95
CA ARG A 177 -5.53 -26.37 13.13
C ARG A 177 -4.55 -26.40 14.31
N LEU A 178 -3.60 -25.46 14.34
CA LEU A 178 -2.58 -25.36 15.37
C LEU A 178 -3.17 -25.15 16.77
N ILE A 179 -4.16 -24.27 16.90
CA ILE A 179 -4.85 -24.01 18.19
C ILE A 179 -5.45 -25.32 18.71
N VAL A 180 -6.18 -26.05 17.87
CA VAL A 180 -6.84 -27.30 18.26
C VAL A 180 -5.85 -28.43 18.56
N ASP A 181 -4.86 -28.65 17.70
CA ASP A 181 -3.95 -29.79 17.81
C ASP A 181 -2.87 -29.59 18.89
N SER A 182 -2.48 -28.34 19.20
CA SER A 182 -1.48 -28.05 20.24
C SER A 182 -1.95 -28.36 21.66
N GLY A 183 -3.26 -28.52 21.87
CA GLY A 183 -3.87 -28.69 23.18
C GLY A 183 -3.95 -27.42 24.02
N TRP A 184 -3.64 -26.25 23.43
CA TRP A 184 -3.86 -24.96 24.06
C TRP A 184 -5.37 -24.65 24.14
N VAL A 185 -5.84 -24.23 25.32
CA VAL A 185 -7.22 -23.79 25.52
C VAL A 185 -7.21 -22.26 25.66
N PRO A 186 -7.92 -21.52 24.79
CA PRO A 186 -7.91 -20.06 24.86
C PRO A 186 -8.76 -19.57 26.04
N ASN A 187 -8.23 -18.59 26.80
CA ASN A 187 -8.91 -18.00 27.96
C ASN A 187 -10.16 -17.20 27.56
N LEU A 188 -10.10 -16.54 26.40
CA LEU A 188 -11.21 -15.87 25.74
C LEU A 188 -11.39 -16.46 24.35
N PRO A 189 -12.63 -16.57 23.83
CA PRO A 189 -12.87 -17.14 22.50
C PRO A 189 -12.07 -16.46 21.38
N VAL A 190 -11.68 -17.26 20.39
CA VAL A 190 -11.11 -16.80 19.13
C VAL A 190 -12.12 -17.10 18.02
N ILE A 191 -12.46 -16.10 17.23
CA ILE A 191 -13.36 -16.21 16.08
C ILE A 191 -12.53 -16.01 14.81
N PHE A 192 -12.48 -17.03 13.95
CA PHE A 192 -11.98 -16.92 12.59
C PHE A 192 -13.14 -16.58 11.66
N LEU A 193 -13.06 -15.46 10.96
CA LEU A 193 -14.03 -15.02 9.95
C LEU A 193 -13.37 -15.09 8.58
N PHE A 194 -13.81 -16.03 7.76
CA PHE A 194 -13.49 -16.12 6.35
C PHE A 194 -14.62 -15.46 5.57
N ASN A 195 -14.46 -14.19 5.23
CA ASN A 195 -15.50 -13.40 4.58
C ASN A 195 -15.38 -13.40 3.04
N GLY A 196 -16.52 -13.29 2.36
CA GLY A 196 -16.57 -13.10 0.92
C GLY A 196 -16.71 -11.62 0.53
N ALA A 197 -16.64 -11.36 -0.78
CA ALA A 197 -16.87 -10.04 -1.38
C ALA A 197 -16.08 -8.87 -0.76
N GLU A 198 -14.82 -9.09 -0.38
CA GLU A 198 -13.93 -7.99 0.00
C GLU A 198 -13.60 -7.13 -1.21
N GLU A 199 -13.29 -7.78 -2.34
CA GLU A 199 -12.85 -7.14 -3.59
C GLU A 199 -13.96 -6.31 -4.27
N LEU A 200 -15.17 -6.38 -3.71
CA LEU A 200 -16.33 -5.59 -4.04
C LEU A 200 -16.72 -4.62 -2.91
N PHE A 201 -15.74 -4.12 -2.16
CA PHE A 201 -15.87 -3.14 -1.08
C PHE A 201 -16.35 -3.72 0.25
N MET A 202 -15.67 -4.77 0.74
CA MET A 202 -15.78 -5.29 2.12
C MET A 202 -17.20 -5.73 2.50
N LEU A 203 -17.96 -6.26 1.53
CA LEU A 203 -19.40 -6.51 1.67
C LEU A 203 -19.67 -7.65 2.68
N GLY A 204 -18.83 -8.69 2.69
CA GLY A 204 -18.93 -9.80 3.64
C GLY A 204 -18.69 -9.35 5.08
N ALA A 205 -17.65 -8.53 5.32
CA ALA A 205 -17.36 -7.98 6.64
C ALA A 205 -18.49 -7.08 7.14
N HIS A 206 -19.03 -6.20 6.28
CA HIS A 206 -20.18 -5.38 6.63
C HIS A 206 -21.41 -6.24 6.98
N GLY A 207 -21.69 -7.27 6.17
CA GLY A 207 -22.76 -8.23 6.43
C GLY A 207 -22.63 -8.94 7.79
N PHE A 208 -21.43 -9.36 8.15
CA PHE A 208 -21.15 -9.95 9.46
C PHE A 208 -21.42 -8.95 10.60
N MET A 209 -20.93 -7.72 10.50
CA MET A 209 -21.13 -6.68 11.52
C MET A 209 -22.58 -6.20 11.66
N LYS A 210 -23.43 -6.45 10.67
CA LYS A 210 -24.87 -6.12 10.73
C LYS A 210 -25.72 -7.24 11.29
N SER A 211 -25.40 -8.50 10.99
CA SER A 211 -26.36 -9.61 11.16
C SER A 211 -25.87 -10.74 12.06
N HIS A 212 -24.56 -10.91 12.27
CA HIS A 212 -24.05 -12.10 12.93
C HIS A 212 -24.25 -12.07 14.45
N LYS A 213 -24.65 -13.19 15.05
CA LYS A 213 -24.95 -13.31 16.50
C LYS A 213 -23.75 -13.00 17.42
N TRP A 214 -22.52 -13.19 16.93
CA TRP A 214 -21.29 -12.91 17.67
C TRP A 214 -20.73 -11.51 17.46
N ARG A 215 -21.32 -10.67 16.61
CA ARG A 215 -20.80 -9.33 16.29
C ARG A 215 -20.56 -8.46 17.54
N ASP A 216 -21.46 -8.55 18.52
CA ASP A 216 -21.43 -7.75 19.75
C ASP A 216 -20.50 -8.34 20.82
N THR A 217 -19.86 -9.49 20.56
CA THR A 217 -18.89 -10.12 21.47
C THR A 217 -17.45 -9.77 21.14
N ILE A 218 -17.21 -9.06 20.04
CA ILE A 218 -15.85 -8.82 19.54
C ILE A 218 -15.27 -7.62 20.27
N GLY A 219 -14.25 -7.86 21.08
CA GLY A 219 -13.53 -6.80 21.79
C GLY A 219 -12.18 -6.45 21.18
N GLY A 220 -11.67 -7.27 20.25
CA GLY A 220 -10.45 -6.99 19.50
C GLY A 220 -10.43 -7.70 18.14
N ALA A 221 -9.82 -7.07 17.14
CA ALA A 221 -9.75 -7.60 15.77
C ALA A 221 -8.33 -7.66 15.21
N ILE A 222 -8.03 -8.71 14.46
CA ILE A 222 -6.79 -8.88 13.69
C ILE A 222 -7.22 -9.15 12.25
N ASN A 223 -7.03 -8.17 11.37
CA ASN A 223 -7.26 -8.34 9.94
C ASN A 223 -5.97 -8.79 9.26
N VAL A 224 -6.04 -9.84 8.44
CA VAL A 224 -4.90 -10.39 7.70
C VAL A 224 -5.16 -10.20 6.21
N GLU A 225 -4.27 -9.46 5.56
CA GLU A 225 -4.42 -8.99 4.18
C GLU A 225 -3.16 -9.23 3.33
N ALA A 226 -3.26 -9.13 2.02
CA ALA A 226 -2.13 -9.19 1.10
C ALA A 226 -2.30 -8.23 -0.08
N SER A 227 -1.43 -7.21 -0.15
CA SER A 227 -1.29 -6.34 -1.32
C SER A 227 -0.12 -6.77 -2.24
N GLY A 228 0.26 -8.04 -2.15
CA GLY A 228 1.42 -8.65 -2.80
C GLY A 228 1.64 -10.10 -2.35
N THR A 229 2.74 -10.71 -2.78
CA THR A 229 2.99 -12.15 -2.61
C THR A 229 3.95 -12.49 -1.45
N GLY A 230 4.36 -11.51 -0.66
CA GLY A 230 5.13 -11.75 0.56
C GLY A 230 5.94 -10.55 1.04
N GLY A 231 7.17 -10.80 1.49
CA GLY A 231 7.97 -9.84 2.25
C GLY A 231 7.63 -9.83 3.75
N PRO A 232 7.93 -8.73 4.45
CA PRO A 232 7.47 -8.51 5.81
C PRO A 232 5.95 -8.43 5.90
N ASP A 233 5.36 -9.05 6.92
CA ASP A 233 3.93 -9.02 7.25
C ASP A 233 3.65 -7.78 8.12
N LEU A 234 3.51 -6.62 7.46
CA LEU A 234 3.59 -5.33 8.11
C LEU A 234 2.27 -4.98 8.81
N VAL A 235 2.33 -4.54 10.07
CA VAL A 235 1.23 -3.82 10.72
C VAL A 235 1.13 -2.42 10.11
N CYS A 236 0.17 -2.25 9.19
CA CYS A 236 -0.08 -0.99 8.48
C CYS A 236 -0.97 -0.05 9.28
N GLN A 237 -1.94 -0.61 10.00
CA GLN A 237 -2.87 0.16 10.83
C GLN A 237 -3.03 -0.51 12.20
N SER A 238 -3.21 0.32 13.22
CA SER A 238 -3.51 -0.14 14.59
C SER A 238 -4.42 0.87 15.28
N GLY A 239 -5.40 0.36 16.00
CA GLY A 239 -6.37 1.13 16.79
C GLY A 239 -7.83 0.71 16.53
N PRO A 240 -8.82 1.51 16.95
CA PRO A 240 -8.69 2.66 17.85
C PRO A 240 -8.03 2.30 19.20
N GLY A 241 -7.40 3.29 19.85
CA GLY A 241 -6.61 3.08 21.07
C GLY A 241 -5.20 2.55 20.80
N SER A 242 -4.36 2.51 21.84
CA SER A 242 -2.94 2.10 21.74
C SER A 242 -2.63 0.69 22.19
N TRP A 243 -3.54 0.04 22.92
CA TRP A 243 -3.30 -1.29 23.47
C TRP A 243 -3.01 -2.36 22.42
N PRO A 244 -3.63 -2.38 21.22
CA PRO A 244 -3.29 -3.38 20.20
C PRO A 244 -1.82 -3.28 19.77
N SER A 245 -1.29 -2.06 19.66
CA SER A 245 0.13 -1.81 19.35
C SER A 245 1.06 -2.29 20.46
N TYR A 246 0.69 -2.11 21.74
CA TYR A 246 1.51 -2.61 22.85
C TYR A 246 1.52 -4.14 22.89
N VAL A 247 0.35 -4.78 22.71
CA VAL A 247 0.26 -6.24 22.64
C VAL A 247 1.09 -6.78 21.48
N TYR A 248 1.03 -6.15 20.30
CA TYR A 248 1.88 -6.54 19.18
C TYR A 248 3.37 -6.38 19.52
N ALA A 249 3.76 -5.24 20.10
CA ALA A 249 5.16 -4.95 20.41
C ALA A 249 5.77 -5.94 21.42
N GLU A 250 4.96 -6.45 22.34
CA GLU A 250 5.37 -7.44 23.34
C GLU A 250 5.35 -8.89 22.81
N ALA A 251 4.41 -9.22 21.91
CA ALA A 251 4.15 -10.61 21.52
C ALA A 251 4.74 -11.03 20.17
N ALA A 252 5.04 -10.09 19.26
CA ALA A 252 5.53 -10.44 17.93
C ALA A 252 6.91 -11.11 17.98
N ILE A 253 7.02 -12.29 17.35
CA ILE A 253 8.27 -13.07 17.27
C ILE A 253 9.23 -12.43 16.26
N TYR A 254 8.68 -12.01 15.12
CA TYR A 254 9.36 -11.33 14.03
C TYR A 254 8.68 -9.99 13.79
N PRO A 255 8.97 -8.97 14.60
CA PRO A 255 8.23 -7.72 14.58
C PRO A 255 8.39 -6.96 13.27
N MET A 256 7.28 -6.54 12.68
CA MET A 256 7.21 -5.86 11.39
C MET A 256 6.13 -4.80 11.49
N ALA A 257 6.46 -3.65 12.05
CA ALA A 257 5.50 -2.60 12.31
C ALA A 257 6.23 -1.27 12.39
N ASN A 258 5.69 -0.22 11.77
CA ASN A 258 6.24 1.13 11.93
C ASN A 258 5.16 2.20 11.81
N SER A 259 5.18 3.18 12.70
CA SER A 259 4.17 4.25 12.72
C SER A 259 4.26 5.19 11.51
N ALA A 260 5.40 5.21 10.79
CA ALA A 260 5.52 5.96 9.55
C ALA A 260 4.61 5.39 8.45
N ALA A 261 4.47 4.06 8.35
CA ALA A 261 3.52 3.43 7.46
C ALA A 261 2.07 3.79 7.84
N GLN A 262 1.74 3.78 9.13
CA GLN A 262 0.41 4.17 9.61
C GLN A 262 0.05 5.63 9.30
N ASP A 263 1.03 6.55 9.36
CA ASP A 263 0.82 7.95 8.99
C ASP A 263 0.56 8.16 7.50
N VAL A 264 1.11 7.28 6.64
CA VAL A 264 1.01 7.38 5.18
C VAL A 264 -0.11 6.51 4.61
N PHE A 265 -0.57 5.47 5.33
CA PHE A 265 -1.60 4.56 4.86
C PHE A 265 -2.87 5.25 4.33
N PRO A 266 -3.42 6.31 4.98
CA PRO A 266 -4.62 7.00 4.49
C PRO A 266 -4.46 7.69 3.12
N VAL A 267 -3.23 7.88 2.62
CA VAL A 267 -2.97 8.47 1.30
C VAL A 267 -2.63 7.42 0.23
N ILE A 268 -2.53 6.14 0.60
CA ILE A 268 -2.32 5.03 -0.33
C ILE A 268 -3.69 4.62 -0.91
N PRO A 269 -3.85 4.51 -2.24
CA PRO A 269 -5.07 3.99 -2.84
C PRO A 269 -5.31 2.53 -2.43
N GLY A 270 -6.35 2.28 -1.63
CA GLY A 270 -6.73 0.94 -1.15
C GLY A 270 -7.37 1.02 0.24
N ASP A 271 -8.11 0.00 0.60
CA ASP A 271 -8.74 -0.16 1.91
C ASP A 271 -8.89 -1.66 2.20
N THR A 272 -9.27 -2.02 3.42
CA THR A 272 -9.41 -3.44 3.81
C THR A 272 -10.63 -3.61 4.71
N ASP A 273 -11.04 -4.86 4.96
CA ASP A 273 -12.09 -5.18 5.93
C ASP A 273 -11.86 -4.55 7.32
N TYR A 274 -10.61 -4.25 7.67
CA TYR A 274 -10.26 -3.56 8.91
C TYR A 274 -11.07 -2.27 9.11
N ARG A 275 -11.39 -1.52 8.05
CA ARG A 275 -12.20 -0.29 8.15
C ARG A 275 -13.61 -0.56 8.67
N ILE A 276 -14.23 -1.67 8.26
CA ILE A 276 -15.56 -2.05 8.73
C ILE A 276 -15.55 -2.30 10.24
N PHE A 277 -14.56 -3.06 10.72
CA PHE A 277 -14.45 -3.39 12.14
C PHE A 277 -14.00 -2.22 13.01
N SER A 278 -13.01 -1.45 12.57
CA SER A 278 -12.33 -0.44 13.40
C SER A 278 -12.93 0.96 13.30
N GLN A 279 -13.58 1.32 12.18
CA GLN A 279 -14.01 2.70 11.90
C GLN A 279 -15.50 2.80 11.65
N ASP A 280 -16.01 2.15 10.61
CA ASP A 280 -17.35 2.45 10.09
C ASP A 280 -18.48 1.85 10.94
N TYR A 281 -18.31 0.62 11.45
CA TYR A 281 -19.40 -0.13 12.09
C TYR A 281 -19.06 -0.69 13.47
N GLY A 282 -17.81 -1.08 13.73
CA GLY A 282 -17.46 -1.74 15.00
C GLY A 282 -16.82 -0.84 16.05
N ASN A 283 -15.99 0.15 15.66
CA ASN A 283 -15.08 0.84 16.59
C ASN A 283 -14.26 -0.13 17.46
N ILE A 284 -13.90 -1.29 16.88
CA ILE A 284 -13.21 -2.39 17.56
C ILE A 284 -11.69 -2.15 17.47
N PRO A 285 -10.97 -2.06 18.61
CA PRO A 285 -9.52 -1.98 18.61
C PRO A 285 -8.87 -3.19 17.92
N GLY A 286 -7.91 -2.96 17.05
CA GLY A 286 -7.30 -4.06 16.31
C GLY A 286 -6.00 -3.73 15.60
N LEU A 287 -5.57 -4.69 14.79
CA LEU A 287 -4.39 -4.64 13.93
C LEU A 287 -4.79 -4.98 12.50
N ASP A 288 -4.24 -4.24 11.54
CA ASP A 288 -4.32 -4.54 10.11
C ASP A 288 -2.92 -4.97 9.62
N ILE A 289 -2.77 -6.24 9.28
CA ILE A 289 -1.48 -6.88 9.00
C ILE A 289 -1.45 -7.32 7.54
N ILE A 290 -0.52 -6.78 6.75
CA ILE A 290 -0.55 -6.86 5.29
C ILE A 290 0.80 -7.32 4.72
N PHE A 291 0.77 -8.26 3.78
CA PHE A 291 1.90 -8.45 2.85
C PHE A 291 1.97 -7.25 1.89
N LEU A 292 3.00 -6.43 2.05
CA LEU A 292 3.15 -5.21 1.24
C LEU A 292 4.05 -5.35 0.01
N LEU A 293 4.90 -6.39 -0.04
CA LEU A 293 5.85 -6.59 -1.14
C LEU A 293 5.37 -7.70 -2.09
N GLY A 294 5.89 -7.67 -3.32
CA GLY A 294 5.36 -8.46 -4.43
C GLY A 294 4.18 -7.78 -5.13
N GLY A 295 4.08 -6.45 -5.02
CA GLY A 295 3.01 -5.65 -5.59
C GLY A 295 2.92 -5.69 -7.11
N TYR A 296 3.94 -6.20 -7.81
CA TYR A 296 3.88 -6.47 -9.26
C TYR A 296 2.73 -7.42 -9.63
N PHE A 297 2.45 -8.42 -8.80
CA PHE A 297 1.48 -9.48 -9.07
C PHE A 297 0.08 -9.19 -8.50
N TYR A 298 -0.02 -8.25 -7.55
CA TYR A 298 -1.29 -7.86 -6.93
C TYR A 298 -2.33 -7.48 -7.98
N HIS A 299 -3.53 -8.08 -7.92
CA HIS A 299 -4.62 -7.88 -8.89
C HIS A 299 -4.22 -8.19 -10.34
N THR A 300 -3.43 -9.26 -10.56
CA THR A 300 -3.04 -9.73 -11.91
C THR A 300 -3.20 -11.24 -12.03
N SER A 301 -3.21 -11.76 -13.27
CA SER A 301 -3.21 -13.21 -13.50
C SER A 301 -1.94 -13.93 -13.01
N TYR A 302 -0.89 -13.18 -12.66
CA TYR A 302 0.37 -13.69 -12.15
C TYR A 302 0.41 -13.84 -10.63
N ASP A 303 -0.65 -13.48 -9.88
CA ASP A 303 -0.76 -13.78 -8.45
C ASP A 303 -0.97 -15.30 -8.21
N THR A 304 0.14 -16.03 -8.27
CA THR A 304 0.20 -17.49 -8.36
C THR A 304 1.07 -18.05 -7.24
N ILE A 305 0.87 -19.34 -6.93
CA ILE A 305 1.58 -20.01 -5.83
C ILE A 305 3.11 -19.95 -6.00
N GLU A 306 3.59 -19.97 -7.25
CA GLU A 306 5.01 -19.95 -7.59
C GLU A 306 5.67 -18.58 -7.30
N ARG A 307 4.86 -17.54 -7.04
CA ARG A 307 5.31 -16.18 -6.71
C ARG A 307 5.30 -15.86 -5.22
N LEU A 308 4.78 -16.77 -4.39
CA LEU A 308 4.81 -16.60 -2.94
C LEU A 308 6.26 -16.58 -2.44
N GLN A 309 6.60 -15.60 -1.61
CA GLN A 309 7.94 -15.51 -1.05
C GLN A 309 8.11 -16.50 0.11
N PRO A 310 9.08 -17.43 0.04
CA PRO A 310 9.34 -18.38 1.12
C PRO A 310 9.68 -17.66 2.43
N GLY A 311 9.08 -18.09 3.53
CA GLY A 311 9.32 -17.59 4.88
C GLY A 311 8.37 -16.49 5.30
N SER A 312 7.68 -15.83 4.37
CA SER A 312 6.68 -14.81 4.68
C SER A 312 5.46 -15.41 5.38
N ILE A 313 4.91 -16.51 4.86
CA ILE A 313 3.77 -17.21 5.48
C ILE A 313 4.18 -17.85 6.82
N GLN A 314 5.40 -18.40 6.92
CA GLN A 314 5.91 -18.92 8.19
C GLN A 314 5.99 -17.82 9.26
N ALA A 315 6.55 -16.65 8.93
CA ALA A 315 6.66 -15.53 9.88
C ALA A 315 5.29 -14.98 10.28
N ARG A 316 4.36 -14.85 9.32
CA ARG A 316 2.95 -14.52 9.56
C ARG A 316 2.33 -15.47 10.58
N GLY A 317 2.41 -16.78 10.35
CA GLY A 317 1.83 -17.78 11.25
C GLY A 317 2.44 -17.79 12.65
N ASP A 318 3.77 -17.74 12.74
CA ASP A 318 4.49 -17.68 14.03
C ASP A 318 4.15 -16.39 14.81
N ASN A 319 4.02 -15.24 14.14
CA ASN A 319 3.56 -13.99 14.76
C ASN A 319 2.10 -14.09 15.21
N LEU A 320 1.20 -14.48 14.30
CA LEU A 320 -0.25 -14.48 14.56
C LEU A 320 -0.63 -15.38 15.74
N ILE A 321 -0.05 -16.59 15.86
CA ILE A 321 -0.36 -17.45 17.02
C ILE A 321 0.10 -16.81 18.34
N SER A 322 1.25 -16.12 18.34
CA SER A 322 1.76 -15.42 19.52
C SER A 322 0.88 -14.22 19.88
N ILE A 323 0.49 -13.43 18.89
CA ILE A 323 -0.37 -12.26 19.04
C ILE A 323 -1.77 -12.68 19.51
N ILE A 324 -2.39 -13.70 18.89
CA ILE A 324 -3.70 -14.22 19.31
C ILE A 324 -3.65 -14.65 20.78
N LYS A 325 -2.61 -15.38 21.19
CA LYS A 325 -2.40 -15.76 22.60
C LYS A 325 -2.29 -14.54 23.52
N ALA A 326 -1.61 -13.48 23.09
CA ALA A 326 -1.48 -12.27 23.88
C ALA A 326 -2.80 -11.48 23.95
N PHE A 327 -3.54 -11.35 22.84
CA PHE A 327 -4.85 -10.71 22.78
C PHE A 327 -5.87 -11.37 23.71
N VAL A 328 -6.01 -12.71 23.67
CA VAL A 328 -6.98 -13.40 24.55
C VAL A 328 -6.62 -13.33 26.04
N ASN A 329 -5.39 -12.92 26.36
CA ASN A 329 -4.89 -12.76 27.73
C ASN A 329 -4.83 -11.29 28.17
N SER A 330 -5.13 -10.32 27.29
CA SER A 330 -5.03 -8.91 27.65
C SER A 330 -6.14 -8.49 28.60
N LEU A 331 -5.80 -7.62 29.56
CA LEU A 331 -6.77 -7.09 30.52
C LEU A 331 -7.75 -6.15 29.82
N GLU A 332 -7.29 -5.44 28.80
CA GLU A 332 -8.10 -4.53 27.99
C GLU A 332 -9.25 -5.27 27.31
N LEU A 333 -8.99 -6.44 26.72
CA LEU A 333 -10.02 -7.26 26.11
C LEU A 333 -11.03 -7.79 27.15
N GLN A 334 -10.55 -8.22 28.32
CA GLN A 334 -11.40 -8.67 29.43
C GLN A 334 -12.29 -7.54 29.97
N ASN A 335 -11.76 -6.32 30.04
CA ASN A 335 -12.44 -5.15 30.60
C ASN A 335 -13.45 -4.50 29.63
N THR A 336 -13.30 -4.73 28.31
CA THR A 336 -14.15 -4.13 27.27
C THR A 336 -15.66 -4.42 27.47
N HIS A 337 -16.01 -5.51 28.16
CA HIS A 337 -17.41 -5.84 28.53
C HIS A 337 -17.84 -5.44 29.95
N GLN A 338 -16.91 -5.06 30.86
CA GLN A 338 -17.26 -4.74 32.25
C GLN A 338 -17.72 -3.28 32.44
N THR A 339 -17.32 -2.39 31.53
CA THR A 339 -17.71 -0.98 31.51
C THR A 339 -18.73 -0.73 30.42
N ASN A 340 -19.86 -0.10 30.74
CA ASN A 340 -20.84 0.35 29.75
C ASN A 340 -20.12 1.03 28.58
N SER A 341 -20.42 0.60 27.35
CA SER A 341 -19.77 0.97 26.09
C SER A 341 -19.67 2.49 25.84
N SER A 342 -20.42 3.32 26.59
CA SER A 342 -20.42 4.78 26.53
C SER A 342 -19.32 5.48 27.35
N GLU A 343 -18.75 4.86 28.39
CA GLU A 343 -17.70 5.50 29.22
C GLU A 343 -16.27 5.21 28.72
N VAL A 344 -16.04 4.04 28.11
CA VAL A 344 -14.74 3.72 27.49
C VAL A 344 -14.56 4.49 26.17
N THR A 345 -15.61 4.68 25.38
CA THR A 345 -15.56 5.55 24.19
C THR A 345 -15.34 7.02 24.54
N ALA A 346 -15.72 7.46 25.74
CA ALA A 346 -15.41 8.81 26.23
C ALA A 346 -13.95 8.95 26.73
N ASN A 347 -13.30 7.86 27.16
CA ASN A 347 -11.93 7.85 27.71
C ASN A 347 -10.85 7.29 26.77
N ILE A 348 -11.20 6.65 25.64
CA ILE A 348 -10.26 6.47 24.53
C ILE A 348 -10.02 7.84 23.94
N SER A 349 -9.13 8.59 24.56
CA SER A 349 -8.67 9.84 24.00
C SER A 349 -8.18 9.54 22.58
N LYS A 350 -8.74 10.23 21.57
CA LYS A 350 -8.27 10.17 20.18
C LYS A 350 -6.77 10.55 20.04
N ASP A 351 -6.11 10.90 21.14
CA ASP A 351 -4.79 11.50 21.24
C ASP A 351 -3.70 10.53 21.76
N GLU A 352 -4.00 9.24 21.89
CA GLU A 352 -3.07 8.24 22.46
C GLU A 352 -2.43 7.29 21.44
N ARG A 353 -2.34 7.63 20.15
CA ARG A 353 -1.57 6.80 19.19
C ARG A 353 -0.12 6.63 19.68
N ALA A 354 0.28 5.37 19.89
CA ALA A 354 1.65 5.04 20.29
C ALA A 354 2.61 5.23 19.12
N VAL A 355 3.86 5.59 19.42
CA VAL A 355 4.94 5.53 18.42
C VAL A 355 5.58 4.16 18.55
N PHE A 356 5.68 3.44 17.44
CA PHE A 356 6.26 2.12 17.36
C PHE A 356 7.04 1.92 16.06
N PHE A 357 8.14 1.18 16.12
CA PHE A 357 8.91 0.76 14.95
C PHE A 357 9.77 -0.47 15.26
N ASP A 358 9.94 -1.35 14.29
CA ASP A 358 10.89 -2.47 14.39
C ASP A 358 12.33 -2.01 14.08
N TYR A 359 13.32 -2.68 14.66
CA TYR A 359 14.71 -2.56 14.22
C TYR A 359 15.13 -3.83 13.46
N LEU A 360 15.17 -3.75 12.12
CA LEU A 360 15.55 -4.85 11.22
C LEU A 360 14.74 -6.15 11.45
N SER A 361 13.48 -6.00 11.87
CA SER A 361 12.62 -7.10 12.33
C SER A 361 13.17 -7.97 13.48
N TRP A 362 14.16 -7.47 14.23
CA TRP A 362 14.74 -8.20 15.37
C TRP A 362 14.03 -7.91 16.70
N PHE A 363 13.59 -6.68 16.90
CA PHE A 363 12.85 -6.26 18.11
C PHE A 363 12.04 -5.00 17.83
N MET A 364 11.00 -4.76 18.64
CA MET A 364 10.20 -3.54 18.61
C MET A 364 10.73 -2.48 19.57
N ILE A 365 10.58 -1.23 19.16
CA ILE A 365 10.64 -0.07 20.05
C ILE A 365 9.25 0.56 20.03
N SER A 366 8.61 0.68 21.20
CA SER A 366 7.32 1.34 21.33
C SER A 366 7.25 2.22 22.57
N TYR A 367 6.61 3.38 22.46
CA TYR A 367 6.36 4.27 23.58
C TYR A 367 5.10 5.13 23.34
N SER A 368 4.47 5.56 24.43
CA SER A 368 3.25 6.36 24.37
C SER A 368 3.50 7.74 23.79
N ARG A 369 2.43 8.40 23.31
CA ARG A 369 2.52 9.78 22.80
C ARG A 369 3.08 10.78 23.82
N ARG A 370 2.75 10.59 25.10
CA ARG A 370 3.28 11.44 26.20
C ARG A 370 4.79 11.30 26.33
N VAL A 371 5.29 10.05 26.23
CA VAL A 371 6.73 9.78 26.23
C VAL A 371 7.37 10.32 24.95
N ALA A 372 6.68 10.25 23.80
CA ALA A 372 7.16 10.84 22.55
C ALA A 372 7.42 12.34 22.70
N TRP A 373 6.49 13.12 23.30
CA TRP A 373 6.70 14.55 23.60
C TRP A 373 7.95 14.83 24.41
N ILE A 374 8.27 13.98 25.39
CA ILE A 374 9.49 14.11 26.18
C ILE A 374 10.71 13.78 25.31
N LEU A 375 10.75 12.57 24.73
CA LEU A 375 11.89 12.06 23.98
C LEU A 375 12.23 12.92 22.76
N HIS A 376 11.22 13.29 21.97
CA HIS A 376 11.40 14.05 20.73
C HIS A 376 11.77 15.51 21.00
N SER A 377 11.48 16.04 22.19
CA SER A 377 11.92 17.37 22.62
C SER A 377 13.39 17.41 23.10
N ILE A 378 13.98 16.26 23.46
CA ILE A 378 15.37 16.20 23.95
C ILE A 378 16.38 16.74 22.91
N PRO A 379 16.36 16.33 21.62
CA PRO A 379 17.29 16.86 20.64
C PRO A 379 17.24 18.39 20.51
N ILE A 380 16.04 18.98 20.45
CA ILE A 380 15.93 20.45 20.32
C ILE A 380 16.40 21.15 21.60
N PHE A 381 16.11 20.58 22.77
CA PHE A 381 16.64 21.07 24.04
C PHE A 381 18.18 21.04 24.07
N ILE A 382 18.80 19.92 23.67
CA ILE A 382 20.27 19.78 23.61
C ILE A 382 20.87 20.81 22.64
N PHE A 383 20.24 21.03 21.48
CA PHE A 383 20.69 22.04 20.52
C PHE A 383 20.79 23.43 21.15
N PHE A 384 19.77 23.85 21.91
CA PHE A 384 19.79 25.14 22.62
C PHE A 384 20.76 25.15 23.82
N VAL A 385 20.82 24.08 24.62
CA VAL A 385 21.76 23.98 25.74
C VAL A 385 23.21 24.11 25.25
N MET A 386 23.55 23.43 24.16
CA MET A 386 24.90 23.47 23.60
C MET A 386 25.24 24.85 23.03
N LEU A 387 24.27 25.55 22.43
CA LEU A 387 24.43 26.94 22.04
C LEU A 387 24.86 27.83 23.22
N PHE A 388 24.19 27.70 24.37
CA PHE A 388 24.53 28.47 25.58
C PHE A 388 25.86 28.02 26.21
N PHE A 389 26.05 26.71 26.36
CA PHE A 389 27.24 26.13 27.00
C PHE A 389 28.53 26.50 26.26
N LEU A 390 28.54 26.38 24.93
CA LEU A 390 29.71 26.71 24.10
C LEU A 390 30.00 28.21 24.12
N THR A 391 28.95 29.04 24.19
CA THR A 391 29.08 30.49 24.34
C THR A 391 29.73 30.87 25.67
N TYR A 392 29.24 30.30 26.78
CA TYR A 392 29.72 30.58 28.13
C TYR A 392 31.12 30.03 28.40
N SER A 393 31.37 28.76 28.07
CA SER A 393 32.63 28.07 28.38
C SER A 393 33.86 28.62 27.63
N ARG A 394 33.66 29.29 26.49
CA ARG A 394 34.75 29.72 25.60
C ARG A 394 34.73 31.23 25.28
N THR A 395 33.96 32.01 26.05
CA THR A 395 33.83 33.48 25.89
C THR A 395 33.45 33.90 24.46
N HIS A 396 32.63 33.10 23.77
CA HIS A 396 32.15 33.44 22.44
C HIS A 396 30.96 34.41 22.50
N SER A 397 30.68 35.12 21.41
CA SER A 397 29.44 35.89 21.28
C SER A 397 28.26 34.96 20.98
N LEU A 398 27.19 35.03 21.79
CA LEU A 398 25.97 34.20 21.62
C LEU A 398 25.37 34.36 20.21
N SER A 399 25.26 35.61 19.77
CA SER A 399 24.70 35.97 18.46
C SER A 399 25.54 35.38 17.31
N ALA A 400 26.86 35.42 17.43
CA ALA A 400 27.74 34.86 16.41
C ALA A 400 27.71 33.32 16.39
N THR A 401 27.62 32.65 17.55
CA THR A 401 27.49 31.18 17.62
C THR A 401 26.16 30.73 17.02
N PHE A 402 25.08 31.42 17.38
CA PHE A 402 23.76 31.16 16.81
C PHE A 402 23.73 31.39 15.30
N GLY A 403 24.38 32.46 14.82
CA GLY A 403 24.55 32.73 13.39
C GLY A 403 25.31 31.60 12.67
N ASP A 404 26.34 31.04 13.30
CA ASP A 404 27.13 29.94 12.74
C ASP A 404 26.34 28.62 12.69
N PHE A 405 25.60 28.31 13.74
CA PHE A 405 24.70 27.14 13.76
C PHE A 405 23.59 27.28 12.71
N THR A 406 23.01 28.47 12.58
CA THR A 406 21.99 28.78 11.57
C THR A 406 22.55 28.62 10.15
N LYS A 407 23.75 29.13 9.87
CA LYS A 407 24.43 28.90 8.58
C LYS A 407 24.67 27.42 8.33
N GLY A 408 25.10 26.67 9.36
CA GLY A 408 25.28 25.22 9.29
C GLY A 408 23.99 24.48 8.95
N PHE A 409 22.89 24.85 9.62
CA PHE A 409 21.55 24.34 9.36
C PHE A 409 21.13 24.61 7.91
N LEU A 410 21.26 25.86 7.45
CA LEU A 410 20.85 26.25 6.10
C LEU A 410 21.66 25.52 5.03
N ILE A 411 22.98 25.42 5.18
CA ILE A 411 23.85 24.68 4.25
C ILE A 411 23.46 23.20 4.21
N HIS A 412 23.15 22.59 5.37
CA HIS A 412 22.71 21.20 5.45
C HIS A 412 21.34 21.00 4.79
N ALA A 413 20.37 21.86 5.11
CA ALA A 413 19.02 21.83 4.54
C ALA A 413 19.05 22.01 3.01
N VAL A 414 19.82 22.96 2.49
CA VAL A 414 20.02 23.14 1.04
C VAL A 414 20.65 21.89 0.43
N GLY A 415 21.59 21.24 1.11
CA GLY A 415 22.16 19.96 0.66
C GLY A 415 21.10 18.87 0.53
N ILE A 416 20.26 18.69 1.54
CA ILE A 416 19.15 17.71 1.52
C ILE A 416 18.13 18.04 0.42
N ILE A 417 17.78 19.32 0.24
CA ILE A 417 16.86 19.75 -0.83
C ILE A 417 17.47 19.45 -2.20
N LEU A 418 18.75 19.77 -2.41
CA LEU A 418 19.43 19.47 -3.68
C LEU A 418 19.61 17.97 -3.90
N ALA A 419 19.73 17.16 -2.85
CA ALA A 419 19.71 15.71 -2.93
C ALA A 419 18.43 15.15 -3.56
N ILE A 420 17.32 15.89 -3.44
CA ILE A 420 16.01 15.56 -4.01
C ILE A 420 15.88 16.19 -5.40
N VAL A 421 16.24 17.47 -5.54
CA VAL A 421 16.05 18.24 -6.78
C VAL A 421 16.96 17.76 -7.92
N VAL A 422 18.21 17.38 -7.64
CA VAL A 422 19.15 16.97 -8.71
C VAL A 422 18.70 15.66 -9.39
N PRO A 423 18.33 14.58 -8.68
CA PRO A 423 17.75 13.39 -9.32
C PRO A 423 16.51 13.67 -10.17
N ILE A 424 15.64 14.60 -9.76
CA ILE A 424 14.47 15.01 -10.54
C ILE A 424 14.90 15.59 -11.90
N ILE A 425 15.93 16.44 -11.91
CA ILE A 425 16.44 16.99 -13.17
C ILE A 425 16.95 15.85 -14.08
N PHE A 426 17.66 14.87 -13.50
CA PHE A 426 18.14 13.70 -14.24
C PHE A 426 16.98 12.82 -14.77
N SER A 427 15.90 12.67 -14.01
CA SER A 427 14.73 11.90 -14.45
C SER A 427 13.99 12.59 -15.60
N LEU A 428 13.85 13.92 -15.55
CA LEU A 428 13.27 14.71 -16.65
C LEU A 428 14.12 14.63 -17.93
N ILE A 429 15.44 14.76 -17.80
CA ILE A 429 16.38 14.61 -18.92
C ILE A 429 16.24 13.22 -19.55
N LYS A 430 16.22 12.17 -18.73
CA LYS A 430 16.09 10.78 -19.18
C LYS A 430 14.85 10.56 -20.05
N VAL A 431 13.70 11.06 -19.64
CA VAL A 431 12.44 10.86 -20.37
C VAL A 431 12.49 11.57 -21.73
N GLN A 432 13.11 12.76 -21.81
CA GLN A 432 13.31 13.47 -23.08
C GLN A 432 14.19 12.71 -24.08
N PHE A 433 15.21 11.97 -23.61
CA PHE A 433 16.11 11.21 -24.49
C PHE A 433 15.61 9.80 -24.84
N SER A 434 14.98 9.10 -23.90
CA SER A 434 14.58 7.69 -24.09
C SER A 434 13.21 7.52 -24.74
N SER A 435 12.34 8.55 -24.72
CA SER A 435 10.92 8.47 -25.14
C SER A 435 10.12 7.36 -24.43
N GLN A 436 10.68 6.75 -23.39
CA GLN A 436 10.11 5.64 -22.61
C GLN A 436 10.23 5.98 -21.12
N THR A 437 9.21 5.61 -20.38
CA THR A 437 9.16 5.79 -18.92
C THR A 437 9.32 4.44 -18.22
N MET A 438 9.70 4.48 -16.95
CA MET A 438 9.73 3.29 -16.09
C MET A 438 10.74 2.19 -16.49
N ASN A 439 11.85 2.50 -17.17
CA ASN A 439 12.86 1.48 -17.54
C ASN A 439 13.47 0.71 -16.35
N TRP A 440 13.33 1.24 -15.13
CA TRP A 440 13.71 0.59 -13.87
C TRP A 440 12.63 -0.35 -13.30
N PHE A 441 11.42 -0.42 -13.88
CA PHE A 441 10.29 -1.12 -13.27
C PHE A 441 10.51 -2.62 -13.16
N ALA A 442 10.94 -3.31 -14.23
CA ALA A 442 11.37 -4.70 -14.16
C ALA A 442 12.75 -4.92 -13.51
N HIS A 443 13.53 -3.84 -13.34
CA HIS A 443 14.91 -3.89 -12.85
C HIS A 443 15.18 -2.77 -11.82
N PRO A 444 14.67 -2.90 -10.58
CA PRO A 444 14.69 -1.82 -9.58
C PRO A 444 16.10 -1.25 -9.28
N TYR A 445 17.14 -2.08 -9.40
CA TYR A 445 18.53 -1.66 -9.22
C TYR A 445 18.94 -0.50 -10.15
N LEU A 446 18.31 -0.37 -11.33
CA LEU A 446 18.56 0.74 -12.25
C LEU A 446 18.15 2.08 -11.65
N ALA A 447 17.04 2.15 -10.90
CA ALA A 447 16.60 3.38 -10.24
C ALA A 447 17.67 3.86 -9.25
N PHE A 448 18.19 2.95 -8.41
CA PHE A 448 19.26 3.27 -7.47
C PHE A 448 20.55 3.69 -8.19
N MET A 449 20.94 2.99 -9.26
CA MET A 449 22.12 3.34 -10.06
C MET A 449 22.02 4.73 -10.70
N MET A 450 20.83 5.14 -11.15
CA MET A 450 20.61 6.45 -11.76
C MET A 450 20.55 7.59 -10.73
N TYR A 451 19.82 7.37 -9.64
CA TYR A 451 19.42 8.48 -8.76
C TYR A 451 20.31 8.65 -7.53
N ILE A 452 21.00 7.61 -7.04
CA ILE A 452 21.94 7.77 -5.90
C ILE A 452 23.13 8.66 -6.28
N PRO A 453 23.84 8.45 -7.41
CA PRO A 453 25.01 9.29 -7.74
C PRO A 453 24.63 10.75 -8.02
N SER A 454 23.47 11.00 -8.64
CA SER A 454 22.96 12.36 -8.88
C SER A 454 22.48 13.03 -7.59
N SER A 455 21.86 12.28 -6.67
CA SER A 455 21.50 12.77 -5.33
C SER A 455 22.74 13.15 -4.51
N LEU A 456 23.79 12.32 -4.57
CA LEU A 456 25.10 12.59 -3.98
C LEU A 456 25.73 13.90 -4.48
N ILE A 457 25.61 14.19 -5.78
CA ILE A 457 26.04 15.49 -6.33
C ILE A 457 25.28 16.62 -5.63
N GLY A 458 23.95 16.51 -5.54
CA GLY A 458 23.10 17.48 -4.84
C GLY A 458 23.54 17.74 -3.40
N LEU A 459 23.79 16.67 -2.63
CA LEU A 459 24.27 16.74 -1.25
C LEU A 459 25.63 17.46 -1.11
N LEU A 460 26.52 17.28 -2.09
CA LEU A 460 27.90 17.79 -2.04
C LEU A 460 28.07 19.22 -2.58
N ILE A 461 27.13 19.71 -3.41
CA ILE A 461 27.19 21.06 -4.01
C ILE A 461 27.42 22.15 -2.94
N PRO A 462 26.60 22.27 -1.87
CA PRO A 462 26.79 23.34 -0.87
C PRO A 462 28.13 23.26 -0.16
N ARG A 463 28.66 22.04 0.03
CA ARG A 463 29.97 21.81 0.68
C ARG A 463 31.14 22.30 -0.17
N ILE A 464 31.00 22.30 -1.49
CA ILE A 464 32.04 22.77 -2.42
C ILE A 464 32.02 24.29 -2.53
N PHE A 465 30.84 24.89 -2.70
CA PHE A 465 30.69 26.35 -2.76
C PHE A 465 31.09 27.02 -1.44
N TRP A 466 30.70 26.44 -0.29
CA TRP A 466 31.11 26.89 1.04
C TRP A 466 32.22 26.01 1.65
N SER A 467 33.22 25.68 0.83
CA SER A 467 34.43 24.95 1.28
C SER A 467 35.12 25.67 2.45
N HIS A 468 35.20 27.00 2.38
CA HIS A 468 35.55 27.87 3.49
C HIS A 468 34.27 28.31 4.21
N PHE A 469 33.99 27.74 5.37
CA PHE A 469 32.78 28.06 6.12
C PHE A 469 32.81 29.55 6.55
N PRO A 470 31.73 30.32 6.28
CA PRO A 470 31.70 31.74 6.59
C PRO A 470 31.34 31.96 8.07
N LEU A 471 32.33 31.76 8.95
CA LEU A 471 32.18 31.96 10.40
C LEU A 471 31.85 33.41 10.74
N SER A 472 30.93 33.59 11.68
CA SER A 472 30.54 34.85 12.32
C SER A 472 31.44 35.17 13.51
N GLN A 473 32.01 34.13 14.15
CA GLN A 473 32.92 34.28 15.28
C GLN A 473 34.28 34.86 14.86
N ASP A 474 34.79 35.77 15.67
CA ASP A 474 36.17 36.24 15.57
C ASP A 474 37.13 35.16 16.11
N ILE A 475 37.98 34.63 15.23
CA ILE A 475 38.91 33.54 15.52
C ILE A 475 39.94 33.96 16.58
N SER A 476 40.28 35.26 16.67
CA SER A 476 41.25 35.79 17.64
C SER A 476 40.75 35.72 19.09
N VAL A 477 39.42 35.82 19.28
CA VAL A 477 38.75 35.79 20.59
C VAL A 477 38.42 34.36 21.02
N ALA A 478 38.16 33.48 20.06
CA ALA A 478 37.67 32.11 20.24
C ALA A 478 38.64 31.10 20.89
N LYS A 479 39.95 31.40 20.94
CA LYS A 479 41.03 30.47 21.38
C LYS A 479 40.96 29.05 20.76
N THR A 480 40.31 28.91 19.61
CA THR A 480 39.94 27.64 18.98
C THR A 480 40.25 27.71 17.48
N SER A 481 40.68 26.60 16.86
CA SER A 481 41.04 26.62 15.42
C SER A 481 39.82 26.87 14.52
N LYS A 482 40.05 27.47 13.35
CA LYS A 482 39.01 27.76 12.36
C LYS A 482 38.27 26.50 11.91
N GLU A 483 39.00 25.40 11.74
CA GLU A 483 38.45 24.09 11.35
C GLU A 483 37.51 23.57 12.44
N ALA A 484 37.91 23.68 13.70
CA ALA A 484 37.12 23.23 14.84
C ALA A 484 35.77 23.96 14.92
N LEU A 485 35.77 25.29 14.78
CA LEU A 485 34.54 26.09 14.78
C LEU A 485 33.65 25.77 13.57
N SER A 486 34.27 25.51 12.42
CA SER A 486 33.52 25.14 11.20
C SER A 486 32.85 23.77 11.36
N ASP A 487 33.56 22.77 11.88
CA ASP A 487 33.02 21.43 12.13
C ASP A 487 31.88 21.48 13.15
N GLU A 488 32.04 22.29 14.21
CA GLU A 488 31.03 22.52 15.25
C GLU A 488 29.77 23.17 14.68
N ALA A 489 29.91 24.24 13.88
CA ALA A 489 28.79 24.90 13.21
C ALA A 489 28.01 23.96 12.27
N ARG A 490 28.74 23.14 11.50
CA ARG A 490 28.17 22.16 10.57
C ARG A 490 27.45 21.03 11.31
N PHE A 491 28.04 20.51 12.39
CA PHE A 491 27.45 19.44 13.18
C PHE A 491 26.20 19.91 13.89
N TRP A 492 26.28 20.99 14.67
CA TRP A 492 25.12 21.50 15.43
C TRP A 492 24.03 22.03 14.51
N GLY A 493 24.39 22.63 13.37
CA GLY A 493 23.42 23.00 12.35
C GLY A 493 22.65 21.81 11.77
N ALA A 494 23.34 20.72 11.40
CA ALA A 494 22.68 19.50 10.93
C ALA A 494 21.88 18.78 12.03
N PHE A 495 22.41 18.75 13.26
CA PHE A 495 21.70 18.21 14.42
C PHE A 495 20.41 18.99 14.70
N GLY A 496 20.48 20.33 14.66
CA GLY A 496 19.31 21.20 14.77
C GLY A 496 18.28 20.96 13.67
N PHE A 497 18.72 20.65 12.44
CA PHE A 497 17.83 20.27 11.34
C PHE A 497 17.01 19.01 11.65
N TYR A 498 17.66 17.94 12.08
CA TYR A 498 16.95 16.71 12.45
C TYR A 498 16.09 16.89 13.70
N ALA A 499 16.54 17.68 14.69
CA ALA A 499 15.77 18.00 15.88
C ALA A 499 14.47 18.76 15.56
N ILE A 500 14.53 19.74 14.66
CA ILE A 500 13.35 20.52 14.24
C ILE A 500 12.38 19.64 13.44
N ILE A 501 12.86 18.81 12.51
CA ILE A 501 11.98 17.89 11.76
C ILE A 501 11.28 16.92 12.72
N THR A 502 12.02 16.36 13.68
CA THR A 502 11.46 15.47 14.70
C THR A 502 10.28 16.12 15.41
N MET A 503 10.45 17.36 15.89
CA MET A 503 9.38 18.10 16.55
C MET A 503 8.25 18.49 15.62
N ALA A 504 8.54 18.87 14.37
CA ALA A 504 7.54 19.26 13.39
C ALA A 504 6.57 18.11 13.09
N TYR A 505 7.07 16.87 12.95
CA TYR A 505 6.22 15.68 12.78
C TYR A 505 5.28 15.50 13.98
N LEU A 506 5.83 15.55 15.19
CA LEU A 506 5.04 15.33 16.40
C LEU A 506 3.96 16.41 16.60
N VAL A 507 4.29 17.68 16.34
CA VAL A 507 3.35 18.81 16.38
C VAL A 507 2.28 18.70 15.30
N ALA A 508 2.62 18.18 14.11
CA ALA A 508 1.68 17.91 13.02
C ALA A 508 0.73 16.73 13.30
N GLY A 509 0.86 16.07 14.44
CA GLY A 509 0.04 14.94 14.81
C GLY A 509 0.54 13.59 14.29
N LEU A 510 1.71 13.57 13.63
CA LEU A 510 2.32 12.39 13.00
C LEU A 510 3.30 11.70 13.96
N SER A 511 3.48 10.40 13.79
CA SER A 511 4.34 9.55 14.60
C SER A 511 5.67 9.18 13.91
N GLY A 512 5.80 9.42 12.61
CA GLY A 512 6.98 9.14 11.78
C GLY A 512 8.25 9.92 12.16
N GLY A 513 8.16 10.93 13.02
CA GLY A 513 9.30 11.72 13.51
C GLY A 513 10.37 10.91 14.25
N PHE A 514 10.07 9.66 14.64
CA PHE A 514 11.04 8.75 15.25
C PHE A 514 12.29 8.53 14.39
N LEU A 515 12.19 8.58 13.05
CA LEU A 515 13.34 8.34 12.17
C LEU A 515 14.43 9.42 12.34
N THR A 516 14.03 10.69 12.39
CA THR A 516 14.95 11.81 12.63
C THR A 516 15.34 11.93 14.10
N PHE A 517 14.50 11.45 15.02
CA PHE A 517 14.85 11.31 16.44
C PHE A 517 15.99 10.30 16.64
N VAL A 518 15.87 9.10 16.06
CA VAL A 518 16.91 8.05 16.10
C VAL A 518 18.20 8.60 15.50
N THR A 519 18.11 9.28 14.35
CA THR A 519 19.26 9.94 13.72
C THR A 519 19.96 10.91 14.68
N SER A 520 19.21 11.81 15.31
CA SER A 520 19.75 12.80 16.24
C SER A 520 20.40 12.12 17.46
N THR A 521 19.76 11.08 17.98
CA THR A 521 20.24 10.31 19.15
C THR A 521 21.62 9.69 18.89
N PHE A 522 21.86 9.13 17.69
CA PHE A 522 23.15 8.53 17.33
C PHE A 522 24.19 9.58 16.88
N MET A 523 23.78 10.77 16.43
CA MET A 523 24.71 11.87 16.10
C MET A 523 25.50 12.38 17.32
N LEU A 524 24.90 12.38 18.51
CA LEU A 524 25.58 12.84 19.75
C LEU A 524 26.78 11.98 20.16
N PRO A 525 26.65 10.65 20.36
CA PRO A 525 27.80 9.80 20.68
C PRO A 525 28.83 9.79 19.53
N ALA A 526 28.39 9.92 18.27
CA ALA A 526 29.28 10.09 17.13
C ALA A 526 30.15 11.35 17.26
N TRP A 527 29.55 12.49 17.60
CA TRP A 527 30.26 13.75 17.81
C TRP A 527 31.22 13.70 19.00
N ILE A 528 30.79 13.11 20.12
CA ILE A 528 31.63 12.91 21.31
C ILE A 528 32.85 12.04 20.94
N SER A 529 32.62 10.91 20.30
CA SER A 529 33.66 9.98 19.82
C SER A 529 34.64 10.68 18.87
N PHE A 530 34.13 11.49 17.93
CA PHE A 530 34.96 12.32 17.06
C PHE A 530 35.83 13.29 17.87
N CYS A 531 35.25 14.08 18.76
CA CYS A 531 35.97 15.05 19.58
C CYS A 531 37.05 14.42 20.47
N LEU A 532 36.82 13.22 21.00
CA LEU A 532 37.82 12.46 21.74
C LEU A 532 38.95 11.96 20.83
N SER A 533 38.62 11.36 19.68
CA SER A 533 39.60 10.85 18.72
C SER A 533 40.51 11.94 18.14
N VAL A 534 39.96 13.15 17.94
CA VAL A 534 40.70 14.32 17.44
C VAL A 534 41.88 14.69 18.34
N LYS A 535 41.77 14.49 19.66
CA LYS A 535 42.88 14.74 20.60
C LYS A 535 44.09 13.83 20.35
N SER A 536 43.86 12.63 19.81
CA SER A 536 44.91 11.62 19.59
C SER A 536 45.41 11.59 18.15
N TYR A 537 44.52 11.77 17.17
CA TYR A 537 44.83 11.57 15.75
C TYR A 537 44.72 12.84 14.89
N GLY A 538 44.23 13.95 15.44
CA GLY A 538 44.00 15.21 14.72
C GLY A 538 42.69 15.26 13.93
N ARG A 539 42.24 16.47 13.57
CA ARG A 539 40.93 16.72 12.91
C ARG A 539 40.85 16.22 11.48
N GLN A 540 41.94 16.34 10.73
CA GLN A 540 42.00 15.98 9.31
C GLN A 540 42.41 14.51 9.08
N SER A 541 42.40 13.70 10.15
CA SER A 541 42.77 12.29 10.06
C SER A 541 41.57 11.41 9.73
N LEU A 542 41.76 10.50 8.76
CA LEU A 542 40.76 9.48 8.42
C LEU A 542 40.36 8.66 9.65
N ARG A 543 41.28 8.41 10.58
CA ARG A 543 41.00 7.67 11.82
C ARG A 543 39.94 8.39 12.66
N SER A 544 40.08 9.69 12.86
CA SER A 544 39.09 10.49 13.60
C SER A 544 37.72 10.46 12.90
N THR A 545 37.69 10.54 11.56
CA THR A 545 36.45 10.37 10.79
C THR A 545 35.82 8.99 11.01
N MET A 546 36.60 7.91 11.07
CA MET A 546 36.06 6.57 11.38
C MET A 546 35.43 6.52 12.79
N PHE A 547 36.02 7.17 13.80
CA PHE A 547 35.44 7.27 15.14
C PHE A 547 34.10 8.02 15.17
N TYR A 548 33.86 8.94 14.23
CA TYR A 548 32.54 9.55 14.04
C TYR A 548 31.54 8.58 13.40
N MET A 549 31.99 7.79 12.43
CA MET A 549 31.12 6.88 11.67
C MET A 549 30.64 5.67 12.46
N ILE A 550 31.51 5.08 13.30
CA ILE A 550 31.19 3.83 14.02
C ILE A 550 29.89 3.93 14.83
N PRO A 551 29.68 4.97 15.67
CA PRO A 551 28.42 5.10 16.41
C PRO A 551 27.19 5.34 15.53
N LEU A 552 27.36 5.81 14.29
CA LEU A 552 26.24 6.03 13.37
C LEU A 552 25.77 4.75 12.67
N VAL A 553 26.60 3.70 12.60
CA VAL A 553 26.29 2.46 11.85
C VAL A 553 24.90 1.89 12.18
N PRO A 554 24.46 1.80 13.46
CA PRO A 554 23.12 1.27 13.76
C PRO A 554 21.99 2.10 13.15
N CYS A 555 22.09 3.44 13.21
CA CYS A 555 21.12 4.33 12.58
C CYS A 555 21.18 4.22 11.05
N LEU A 556 22.37 4.13 10.46
CA LEU A 556 22.54 3.98 9.02
C LEU A 556 21.95 2.66 8.51
N ALA A 557 22.17 1.56 9.24
CA ALA A 557 21.60 0.26 8.92
C ALA A 557 20.07 0.33 8.88
N TYR A 558 19.46 0.99 9.87
CA TYR A 558 18.03 1.20 9.90
C TYR A 558 17.53 2.08 8.74
N SER A 559 18.20 3.20 8.45
CA SER A 559 17.83 4.06 7.32
C SER A 559 17.92 3.34 5.97
N VAL A 560 18.91 2.46 5.79
CA VAL A 560 19.06 1.64 4.57
C VAL A 560 17.96 0.57 4.50
N TYR A 561 17.61 -0.07 5.61
CA TYR A 561 16.52 -1.04 5.69
C TYR A 561 15.16 -0.40 5.40
N PHE A 562 14.79 0.62 6.16
CA PHE A 562 13.52 1.32 5.99
C PHE A 562 13.42 1.99 4.62
N GLY A 563 14.49 2.65 4.17
CA GLY A 563 14.52 3.29 2.86
C GLY A 563 14.52 2.30 1.70
N GLY A 564 15.16 1.14 1.85
CA GLY A 564 15.13 0.04 0.89
C GLY A 564 13.74 -0.58 0.77
N PHE A 565 13.09 -0.86 1.91
CA PHE A 565 11.71 -1.34 1.97
C PHE A 565 10.75 -0.37 1.27
N LEU A 566 10.80 0.91 1.64
CA LEU A 566 9.93 1.94 1.05
C LEU A 566 10.19 2.13 -0.44
N SER A 567 11.46 2.08 -0.87
CA SER A 567 11.82 2.17 -2.30
C SER A 567 11.25 1.01 -3.10
N GLN A 568 11.38 -0.22 -2.58
CA GLN A 568 10.84 -1.41 -3.23
C GLN A 568 9.31 -1.35 -3.32
N PHE A 569 8.64 -1.02 -2.21
CA PHE A 569 7.18 -0.86 -2.17
C PHE A 569 6.68 0.15 -3.21
N VAL A 570 7.26 1.35 -3.26
CA VAL A 570 6.84 2.39 -4.20
C VAL A 570 7.09 1.96 -5.65
N ILE A 571 8.28 1.41 -5.95
CA ILE A 571 8.64 0.94 -7.29
C ILE A 571 7.62 -0.07 -7.82
N GLU A 572 7.23 -1.05 -6.99
CA GLU A 572 6.22 -2.07 -7.34
C GLU A 572 4.85 -1.45 -7.60
N LYS A 573 4.42 -0.50 -6.77
CA LYS A 573 3.11 0.17 -6.89
C LYS A 573 3.03 1.18 -8.04
N MET A 574 4.15 1.59 -8.65
CA MET A 574 4.13 2.47 -9.84
C MET A 574 3.42 1.84 -11.05
N GLY A 575 3.25 0.52 -11.08
CA GLY A 575 2.43 -0.16 -12.09
C GLY A 575 0.92 0.08 -11.94
N MET A 576 0.46 0.67 -10.83
CA MET A 576 -0.95 0.90 -10.50
C MET A 576 -1.27 2.36 -10.16
N MET A 577 -0.33 3.27 -10.37
CA MET A 577 -0.51 4.69 -10.01
C MET A 577 -1.60 5.39 -10.85
N GLY A 578 -2.07 4.74 -11.92
CA GLY A 578 -2.93 5.35 -12.92
C GLY A 578 -2.13 6.14 -13.94
N ALA A 579 -2.78 6.48 -15.05
CA ALA A 579 -2.19 7.29 -16.09
C ALA A 579 -2.73 8.72 -16.00
N LEU A 580 -1.93 9.61 -15.41
CA LEU A 580 -2.26 11.03 -15.37
C LEU A 580 -2.34 11.61 -16.81
N PRO A 581 -3.08 12.71 -17.04
CA PRO A 581 -3.23 13.29 -18.37
C PRO A 581 -1.89 13.58 -19.05
N LEU A 582 -1.83 13.33 -20.36
CA LEU A 582 -0.67 13.68 -21.18
C LEU A 582 -0.53 15.22 -21.28
N PRO A 583 0.71 15.76 -21.37
CA PRO A 583 1.99 15.04 -21.46
C PRO A 583 2.60 14.66 -20.10
N TRP A 584 2.06 15.17 -18.99
CA TRP A 584 2.70 15.08 -17.68
C TRP A 584 2.71 13.67 -17.08
N GLY A 585 1.68 12.85 -17.35
CA GLY A 585 1.57 11.51 -16.77
C GLY A 585 2.69 10.53 -17.09
N VAL A 586 3.41 10.74 -18.21
CA VAL A 586 4.58 9.92 -18.58
C VAL A 586 5.77 10.17 -17.63
N TYR A 587 5.87 11.37 -17.05
CA TYR A 587 7.00 11.79 -16.22
C TYR A 587 6.83 11.42 -14.74
N VAL A 588 5.58 11.27 -14.26
CA VAL A 588 5.29 11.17 -12.83
C VAL A 588 5.94 9.95 -12.16
N PRO A 589 5.94 8.72 -12.73
CA PRO A 589 6.58 7.59 -12.05
C PRO A 589 8.09 7.78 -11.87
N ASP A 590 8.80 8.18 -12.93
CA ASP A 590 10.23 8.48 -12.88
C ASP A 590 10.53 9.66 -11.92
N PHE A 591 9.65 10.66 -11.85
CA PHE A 591 9.74 11.76 -10.88
C PHE A 591 9.57 11.28 -9.43
N VAL A 592 8.53 10.50 -9.13
CA VAL A 592 8.23 9.99 -7.78
C VAL A 592 9.37 9.12 -7.28
N VAL A 593 9.88 8.20 -8.11
CA VAL A 593 11.02 7.34 -7.74
C VAL A 593 12.31 8.15 -7.55
N ALA A 594 12.55 9.18 -8.37
CA ALA A 594 13.70 10.06 -8.19
C ALA A 594 13.63 10.88 -6.88
N VAL A 595 12.46 11.43 -6.55
CA VAL A 595 12.21 12.12 -5.27
C VAL A 595 12.50 11.18 -4.11
N LEU A 596 11.92 9.98 -4.15
CA LEU A 596 12.03 8.98 -3.10
C LEU A 596 13.49 8.61 -2.84
N ILE A 597 14.24 8.23 -3.89
CA ILE A 597 15.65 7.86 -3.76
C ILE A 597 16.48 9.07 -3.29
N GLY A 598 16.14 10.29 -3.72
CA GLY A 598 16.76 11.51 -3.22
C GLY A 598 16.58 11.71 -1.71
N VAL A 599 15.35 11.53 -1.20
CA VAL A 599 15.04 11.58 0.24
C VAL A 599 15.80 10.49 1.00
N MET A 600 15.76 9.24 0.51
CA MET A 600 16.47 8.12 1.16
C MET A 600 17.97 8.34 1.21
N THR A 601 18.56 8.86 0.13
CA THR A 601 19.98 9.21 0.07
C THR A 601 20.31 10.31 1.08
N GLY A 602 19.44 11.32 1.22
CA GLY A 602 19.55 12.36 2.23
C GLY A 602 19.48 11.83 3.68
N TRP A 603 18.58 10.89 3.96
CA TRP A 603 18.50 10.24 5.28
C TRP A 603 19.68 9.34 5.58
N CYS A 604 20.16 8.60 4.58
CA CYS A 604 21.30 7.72 4.74
C CYS A 604 22.61 8.51 4.92
N LEU A 605 22.88 9.51 4.09
CA LEU A 605 24.20 10.15 4.04
C LEU A 605 24.25 11.51 4.73
N GLY A 606 23.12 12.18 4.90
CA GLY A 606 23.03 13.47 5.57
C GLY A 606 23.72 13.51 6.94
N PRO A 607 23.49 12.55 7.86
CA PRO A 607 24.11 12.55 9.19
C PRO A 607 25.64 12.44 9.15
N LEU A 608 26.21 11.96 8.04
CA LEU A 608 27.65 11.83 7.84
C LEU A 608 28.31 13.11 7.34
N LEU A 609 27.59 13.93 6.57
CA LEU A 609 28.14 15.11 5.89
C LEU A 609 28.78 16.17 6.78
N PRO A 610 28.31 16.43 8.03
CA PRO A 610 28.93 17.42 8.91
C PRO A 610 30.45 17.24 9.05
N ILE A 611 30.87 15.99 9.26
CA ILE A 611 32.28 15.62 9.44
C ILE A 611 32.87 15.03 8.16
N CYS A 612 32.21 14.07 7.52
CA CYS A 612 32.78 13.32 6.41
C CYS A 612 32.78 14.09 5.08
N GLY A 613 31.96 15.14 4.96
CA GLY A 613 31.73 15.85 3.70
C GLY A 613 33.00 16.43 3.07
N HIS A 614 33.99 16.84 3.86
CA HIS A 614 35.25 17.41 3.35
C HIS A 614 36.11 16.41 2.55
N TRP A 615 35.94 15.10 2.78
CA TRP A 615 36.59 14.06 1.96
C TRP A 615 35.94 13.98 0.59
N LEU A 616 34.62 14.08 0.51
CA LEU A 616 33.82 13.87 -0.70
C LEU A 616 33.60 15.13 -1.54
N ALA A 617 33.65 16.32 -0.92
CA ALA A 617 33.44 17.62 -1.57
C ALA A 617 34.64 18.05 -2.44
N ARG A 618 34.92 17.27 -3.50
CA ARG A 618 36.03 17.47 -4.45
C ARG A 618 35.49 17.50 -5.87
N LYS A 619 36.13 18.29 -6.74
CA LYS A 619 35.76 18.37 -8.17
C LYS A 619 35.92 17.02 -8.87
N SER A 620 36.98 16.27 -8.54
CA SER A 620 37.25 14.91 -9.05
C SER A 620 36.12 13.92 -8.70
N ILE A 621 35.64 13.96 -7.46
CA ILE A 621 34.51 13.12 -7.00
C ILE A 621 33.22 13.50 -7.72
N LEU A 622 32.89 14.79 -7.82
CA LEU A 622 31.72 15.24 -8.58
C LEU A 622 31.77 14.80 -10.04
N GLN A 623 32.93 14.87 -10.69
CA GLN A 623 33.11 14.43 -12.07
C GLN A 623 32.83 12.93 -12.23
N ILE A 624 33.37 12.09 -11.33
CA ILE A 624 33.07 10.65 -11.37
C ILE A 624 31.58 10.38 -11.13
N LEU A 625 30.97 11.01 -10.12
CA LEU A 625 29.54 10.86 -9.87
C LEU A 625 28.69 11.30 -11.07
N LEU A 626 29.06 12.40 -11.73
CA LEU A 626 28.38 12.88 -12.92
C LEU A 626 28.52 11.88 -14.09
N HIS A 627 29.72 11.37 -14.33
CA HIS A 627 29.93 10.33 -15.35
C HIS A 627 29.13 9.05 -15.03
N LEU A 628 29.06 8.64 -13.77
CA LEU A 628 28.25 7.51 -13.34
C LEU A 628 26.76 7.76 -13.58
N SER A 629 26.25 8.95 -13.23
CA SER A 629 24.84 9.30 -13.49
C SER A 629 24.52 9.29 -14.99
N VAL A 630 25.36 9.90 -15.82
CA VAL A 630 25.15 9.94 -17.28
C VAL A 630 25.24 8.53 -17.90
N LEU A 631 26.21 7.73 -17.47
CA LEU A 631 26.33 6.34 -17.91
C LEU A 631 25.14 5.50 -17.47
N ALA A 632 24.69 5.64 -16.22
CA ALA A 632 23.53 4.93 -15.70
C ALA A 632 22.24 5.30 -16.46
N LEU A 633 22.05 6.58 -16.80
CA LEU A 633 20.96 7.02 -17.66
C LEU A 633 21.02 6.37 -19.05
N ALA A 634 22.20 6.37 -19.68
CA ALA A 634 22.40 5.79 -21.00
C ALA A 634 22.20 4.27 -21.01
N LEU A 635 22.65 3.57 -19.95
CA LEU A 635 22.41 2.14 -19.80
C LEU A 635 20.94 1.85 -19.54
N SER A 636 20.29 2.58 -18.62
CA SER A 636 18.89 2.35 -18.28
C SER A 636 17.95 2.54 -19.48
N SER A 637 18.26 3.45 -20.42
CA SER A 637 17.44 3.65 -21.62
C SER A 637 17.43 2.47 -22.59
N GLN A 638 18.33 1.50 -22.42
CA GLN A 638 18.39 0.28 -23.24
C GLN A 638 17.54 -0.86 -22.67
N PHE A 639 17.06 -0.75 -21.43
CA PHE A 639 16.27 -1.80 -20.79
C PHE A 639 14.80 -1.65 -21.12
N PHE A 640 14.15 -2.75 -21.48
CA PHE A 640 12.72 -2.78 -21.63
C PHE A 640 12.05 -2.67 -20.24
N PRO A 641 11.01 -1.82 -20.05
CA PRO A 641 10.43 -1.57 -18.73
C PRO A 641 9.75 -2.77 -18.05
N TYR A 642 9.28 -3.77 -18.81
CA TYR A 642 8.38 -4.81 -18.33
C TYR A 642 8.96 -6.22 -18.46
N SER A 643 8.43 -7.16 -17.68
CA SER A 643 8.73 -8.60 -17.77
C SER A 643 7.59 -9.42 -17.18
N MET A 644 7.63 -10.75 -17.28
CA MET A 644 6.68 -11.63 -16.57
C MET A 644 6.72 -11.46 -15.03
N SER A 645 7.80 -10.89 -14.47
CA SER A 645 7.92 -10.64 -13.03
C SER A 645 7.60 -9.18 -12.65
N ALA A 646 7.28 -8.34 -13.64
CA ALA A 646 6.87 -6.95 -13.50
C ALA A 646 6.01 -6.58 -14.72
N PRO A 647 4.77 -7.12 -14.80
CA PRO A 647 3.98 -7.06 -16.02
C PRO A 647 3.43 -5.66 -16.29
N LYS A 648 3.24 -5.35 -17.58
CA LYS A 648 2.42 -4.21 -18.00
C LYS A 648 0.96 -4.55 -17.78
N ARG A 649 0.15 -3.63 -17.27
CA ARG A 649 -1.26 -3.90 -16.93
C ARG A 649 -2.22 -3.29 -17.94
N VAL A 650 -3.10 -4.12 -18.47
CA VAL A 650 -4.10 -3.74 -19.48
C VAL A 650 -5.47 -4.20 -19.01
N VAL A 651 -6.46 -3.32 -19.16
CA VAL A 651 -7.87 -3.65 -18.97
C VAL A 651 -8.53 -3.72 -20.34
N PHE A 652 -9.14 -4.86 -20.65
CA PHE A 652 -9.81 -5.13 -21.91
C PHE A 652 -11.30 -5.40 -21.68
N GLN A 653 -12.15 -4.52 -22.15
CA GLN A 653 -13.60 -4.68 -22.09
C GLN A 653 -14.15 -4.99 -23.48
N HIS A 654 -14.90 -6.09 -23.61
CA HIS A 654 -15.76 -6.31 -24.77
C HIS A 654 -17.13 -5.70 -24.47
N THR A 655 -17.37 -4.48 -24.96
CA THR A 655 -18.56 -3.69 -24.67
C THR A 655 -19.70 -4.02 -25.63
N PHE A 656 -20.90 -4.20 -25.08
CA PHE A 656 -22.16 -4.31 -25.80
C PHE A 656 -23.12 -3.23 -25.31
N HIS A 657 -23.52 -2.32 -26.20
CA HIS A 657 -24.63 -1.40 -25.92
C HIS A 657 -25.94 -2.10 -26.26
N THR A 658 -26.84 -2.24 -25.28
CA THR A 658 -28.10 -2.97 -25.44
C THR A 658 -29.31 -2.03 -25.44
N ALA A 659 -30.35 -2.42 -26.18
CA ALA A 659 -31.66 -1.79 -26.17
C ALA A 659 -32.72 -2.82 -25.78
N GLY A 660 -33.22 -2.74 -24.55
CA GLY A 660 -34.10 -3.78 -24.01
C GLY A 660 -33.35 -5.07 -23.70
N SER A 661 -34.04 -6.22 -23.77
CA SER A 661 -33.52 -7.50 -23.27
C SER A 661 -32.87 -8.39 -24.33
N SER A 662 -32.92 -8.05 -25.63
CA SER A 662 -32.42 -8.98 -26.67
C SER A 662 -31.78 -8.28 -27.88
N GLN A 663 -31.70 -6.94 -27.88
CA GLN A 663 -31.13 -6.18 -28.99
C GLN A 663 -29.79 -5.57 -28.61
N ILE A 664 -28.80 -5.77 -29.48
CA ILE A 664 -27.50 -5.10 -29.41
C ILE A 664 -27.49 -3.97 -30.43
N VAL A 665 -27.18 -2.77 -29.96
CA VAL A 665 -27.08 -1.55 -30.76
C VAL A 665 -25.67 -1.40 -31.31
N GLU A 666 -24.66 -1.69 -30.48
CA GLU A 666 -23.25 -1.55 -30.82
C GLU A 666 -22.41 -2.56 -30.04
N ALA A 667 -21.38 -3.12 -30.69
CA ALA A 667 -20.36 -3.94 -30.05
C ALA A 667 -18.97 -3.36 -30.32
N SER A 668 -18.11 -3.30 -29.30
CA SER A 668 -16.75 -2.77 -29.43
C SER A 668 -15.75 -3.41 -28.47
N TYR A 669 -14.50 -3.49 -28.90
CA TYR A 669 -13.36 -3.77 -28.02
C TYR A 669 -12.82 -2.46 -27.48
N GLU A 670 -12.77 -2.35 -26.15
CA GLU A 670 -12.26 -1.18 -25.46
C GLU A 670 -11.05 -1.55 -24.60
N PHE A 671 -10.00 -0.75 -24.68
CA PHE A 671 -8.77 -0.98 -23.95
C PHE A 671 -8.41 0.22 -23.10
N SER A 672 -7.89 -0.04 -21.91
CA SER A 672 -7.26 0.97 -21.07
C SER A 672 -6.00 0.42 -20.38
N VAL A 673 -5.22 1.32 -19.79
CA VAL A 673 -4.01 1.01 -19.02
C VAL A 673 -4.07 1.74 -17.68
N VAL A 674 -3.46 1.11 -16.67
CA VAL A 674 -3.35 1.66 -15.30
C VAL A 674 -1.92 2.12 -14.96
N ASP A 675 -0.98 1.95 -15.89
CA ASP A 675 0.39 2.42 -15.78
C ASP A 675 0.70 3.51 -16.81
N SER A 676 1.87 4.15 -16.67
CA SER A 676 2.22 5.35 -17.43
C SER A 676 2.57 5.15 -18.91
N ASN A 677 2.98 3.94 -19.34
CA ASN A 677 3.22 3.69 -20.76
C ASN A 677 1.87 3.49 -21.47
N SER A 678 1.63 4.25 -22.55
CA SER A 678 0.33 4.31 -23.19
C SER A 678 -0.02 3.06 -24.02
N LEU A 679 -1.26 2.99 -24.51
CA LEU A 679 -1.67 1.96 -25.47
C LEU A 679 -0.88 2.03 -26.80
N LEU A 680 -0.37 3.20 -27.19
CA LEU A 680 0.52 3.30 -28.36
C LEU A 680 1.85 2.59 -28.14
N PHE A 681 2.41 2.69 -26.92
CA PHE A 681 3.59 1.91 -26.54
C PHE A 681 3.28 0.42 -26.63
N LEU A 682 2.14 0.00 -26.09
CA LEU A 682 1.72 -1.41 -26.14
C LEU A 682 1.62 -1.93 -27.57
N PHE A 683 0.89 -1.26 -28.46
CA PHE A 683 0.73 -1.71 -29.85
C PHE A 683 2.04 -1.70 -30.65
N LYS A 684 2.95 -0.76 -30.37
CA LYS A 684 4.29 -0.76 -30.96
C LYS A 684 5.08 -2.01 -30.57
N HIS A 685 4.90 -2.52 -29.35
CA HIS A 685 5.64 -3.65 -28.79
C HIS A 685 4.86 -4.99 -28.83
N ALA A 686 3.59 -4.97 -29.26
CA ALA A 686 2.72 -6.13 -29.44
C ALA A 686 2.09 -6.12 -30.85
N PRO A 687 2.88 -6.39 -31.90
CA PRO A 687 2.44 -6.23 -33.29
C PRO A 687 1.32 -7.19 -33.71
N GLU A 688 1.18 -8.34 -33.05
CA GLU A 688 0.10 -9.30 -33.31
C GLU A 688 -1.26 -8.74 -32.88
N VAL A 689 -1.33 -8.16 -31.69
CA VAL A 689 -2.52 -7.46 -31.18
C VAL A 689 -2.86 -6.26 -32.08
N ALA A 690 -1.86 -5.47 -32.47
CA ALA A 690 -2.04 -4.32 -33.36
C ALA A 690 -2.61 -4.75 -34.72
N ARG A 691 -2.14 -5.87 -35.27
CA ARG A 691 -2.65 -6.43 -36.54
C ARG A 691 -4.09 -6.91 -36.42
N GLU A 692 -4.43 -7.64 -35.35
CA GLU A 692 -5.79 -8.12 -35.11
C GLU A 692 -6.79 -6.96 -34.96
N LEU A 693 -6.36 -5.87 -34.32
CA LEU A 693 -7.16 -4.65 -34.16
C LEU A 693 -7.11 -3.70 -35.38
N ASN A 694 -6.42 -4.08 -36.46
CA ASN A 694 -6.21 -3.25 -37.66
C ASN A 694 -5.62 -1.85 -37.35
N VAL A 695 -4.70 -1.77 -36.39
CA VAL A 695 -4.01 -0.54 -36.02
C VAL A 695 -2.94 -0.22 -37.08
N PRO A 696 -3.03 0.93 -37.80
CA PRO A 696 -2.06 1.29 -38.83
C PRO A 696 -0.72 1.72 -38.22
N SER A 697 0.34 1.73 -39.04
CA SER A 697 1.70 2.07 -38.57
C SER A 697 1.88 3.52 -38.14
N ASP A 698 1.06 4.43 -38.63
CA ASP A 698 1.03 5.87 -38.31
C ASP A 698 -0.03 6.24 -37.26
N PHE A 699 -0.58 5.24 -36.55
CA PHE A 699 -1.64 5.43 -35.56
C PHE A 699 -1.21 6.40 -34.44
N SER A 700 -2.10 7.34 -34.12
CA SER A 700 -1.87 8.36 -33.10
C SER A 700 -3.15 8.62 -32.31
N PHE A 701 -3.04 9.19 -31.10
CA PHE A 701 -4.23 9.58 -30.33
C PHE A 701 -5.10 10.64 -31.02
N GLN A 702 -4.56 11.40 -31.99
CA GLN A 702 -5.34 12.38 -32.75
C GLN A 702 -6.25 11.72 -33.79
N SER A 703 -5.83 10.58 -34.34
CA SER A 703 -6.59 9.80 -35.32
C SER A 703 -7.39 8.66 -34.69
N ALA A 704 -7.19 8.38 -33.40
CA ALA A 704 -7.82 7.29 -32.68
C ALA A 704 -9.24 7.63 -32.20
N VAL A 705 -10.11 6.61 -32.18
CA VAL A 705 -11.41 6.72 -31.51
C VAL A 705 -11.21 6.48 -30.01
N LEU A 706 -11.35 7.54 -29.23
CA LEU A 706 -11.24 7.46 -27.78
C LEU A 706 -12.49 6.82 -27.18
N SER A 707 -12.29 5.89 -26.26
CA SER A 707 -13.34 5.38 -25.38
C SER A 707 -13.64 6.43 -24.31
N LYS A 708 -14.93 6.69 -24.07
CA LYS A 708 -15.36 7.67 -23.07
C LYS A 708 -15.34 7.05 -21.68
N ARG A 709 -15.08 7.85 -20.64
CA ARG A 709 -15.06 7.36 -19.25
C ARG A 709 -16.36 6.68 -18.82
N GLN A 710 -17.52 7.12 -19.35
CA GLN A 710 -18.81 6.49 -19.06
C GLN A 710 -18.88 5.01 -19.46
N ASN A 711 -18.09 4.57 -20.45
CA ASN A 711 -18.06 3.16 -20.86
C ASN A 711 -17.39 2.26 -19.81
N TRP A 712 -16.62 2.84 -18.89
CA TRP A 712 -15.91 2.14 -17.81
C TRP A 712 -16.59 2.29 -16.45
N MET A 713 -17.86 2.72 -16.43
CA MET A 713 -18.64 2.98 -15.22
C MET A 713 -18.74 1.77 -14.29
N ALA A 714 -18.77 0.55 -14.83
CA ALA A 714 -18.84 -0.66 -14.00
C ALA A 714 -17.60 -0.84 -13.10
N LEU A 715 -16.46 -0.25 -13.45
CA LEU A 715 -15.25 -0.22 -12.63
C LEU A 715 -15.13 1.07 -11.78
N PHE A 716 -16.16 1.91 -11.70
CA PHE A 716 -16.11 3.12 -10.87
C PHE A 716 -15.95 2.80 -9.37
N PRO A 717 -15.05 3.45 -8.61
CA PRO A 717 -14.25 4.60 -8.99
C PRO A 717 -12.83 4.27 -9.52
N VAL A 718 -12.45 3.00 -9.62
CA VAL A 718 -11.13 2.58 -10.16
C VAL A 718 -10.91 3.08 -11.59
N SER A 719 -11.99 3.22 -12.37
CA SER A 719 -11.93 3.82 -13.72
C SER A 719 -11.40 5.26 -13.76
N PHE A 720 -11.25 5.95 -12.62
CA PHE A 720 -10.51 7.21 -12.52
C PHE A 720 -9.01 7.07 -12.85
N LEU A 721 -8.42 5.90 -12.60
CA LEU A 721 -7.02 5.61 -12.88
C LEU A 721 -6.74 5.38 -14.37
N PHE A 722 -7.79 5.20 -15.17
CA PHE A 722 -7.70 4.94 -16.61
C PHE A 722 -7.40 6.22 -17.39
N SER A 723 -6.62 6.08 -18.46
CA SER A 723 -6.34 7.20 -19.36
C SER A 723 -6.20 6.75 -20.81
N ASN A 724 -6.53 7.68 -21.71
CA ASN A 724 -6.36 7.51 -23.15
C ASN A 724 -6.93 6.18 -23.65
N SER A 725 -8.08 5.76 -23.07
CA SER A 725 -8.75 4.53 -23.43
C SER A 725 -9.15 4.57 -24.91
N LEU A 726 -9.01 3.44 -25.60
CA LEU A 726 -9.26 3.33 -27.03
C LEU A 726 -10.44 2.40 -27.30
N LYS A 727 -11.20 2.69 -28.36
CA LYS A 727 -12.36 1.92 -28.81
C LYS A 727 -12.13 1.40 -30.23
N PHE A 728 -12.40 0.12 -30.45
CA PHE A 728 -12.31 -0.57 -31.74
C PHE A 728 -13.63 -1.29 -32.05
N PRO A 729 -14.06 -1.36 -33.32
CA PRO A 729 -15.29 -2.06 -33.68
C PRO A 729 -15.18 -3.58 -33.41
N ALA A 730 -16.25 -4.19 -32.92
CA ALA A 730 -16.37 -5.63 -32.73
C ALA A 730 -17.66 -6.17 -33.35
N LYS A 731 -17.74 -7.49 -33.52
CA LYS A 731 -18.95 -8.16 -34.02
C LYS A 731 -19.88 -8.52 -32.84
N ALA A 732 -21.19 -8.43 -33.08
CA ALA A 732 -22.22 -8.72 -32.08
C ALA A 732 -22.79 -10.14 -32.17
N ASP A 733 -22.51 -10.88 -33.26
CA ASP A 733 -23.17 -12.16 -33.52
C ASP A 733 -22.83 -13.22 -32.45
N ASP A 734 -21.57 -13.28 -32.03
CA ASP A 734 -21.10 -14.31 -31.09
C ASP A 734 -21.76 -14.22 -29.70
N ILE A 735 -22.13 -13.02 -29.24
CA ILE A 735 -22.76 -12.88 -27.91
C ILE A 735 -24.26 -13.23 -27.96
N LEU A 736 -24.91 -13.09 -29.12
CA LEU A 736 -26.30 -13.51 -29.33
C LEU A 736 -26.44 -15.04 -29.37
N GLU A 737 -25.37 -15.75 -29.76
CA GLU A 737 -25.30 -17.21 -29.64
C GLU A 737 -25.08 -17.66 -28.19
N GLN A 738 -24.41 -16.83 -27.37
CA GLN A 738 -24.09 -17.14 -25.98
C GLN A 738 -25.26 -16.87 -25.02
N TYR A 739 -26.01 -15.78 -25.23
CA TYR A 739 -27.05 -15.33 -24.31
C TYR A 739 -28.34 -14.95 -25.04
N GLU A 740 -29.47 -15.39 -24.49
CA GLU A 740 -30.81 -15.10 -25.01
C GLU A 740 -31.34 -13.75 -24.49
N PHE A 741 -31.06 -13.44 -23.21
CA PHE A 741 -31.53 -12.25 -22.53
C PHE A 741 -30.38 -11.45 -21.90
N PHE A 742 -30.35 -10.14 -22.19
CA PHE A 742 -29.39 -9.20 -21.63
C PHE A 742 -29.97 -8.44 -20.43
N PRO A 743 -29.10 -7.85 -19.58
CA PRO A 743 -29.53 -7.04 -18.46
C PRO A 743 -30.51 -5.95 -18.86
N LYS A 744 -31.60 -5.84 -18.10
CA LYS A 744 -32.67 -4.89 -18.37
C LYS A 744 -33.26 -4.33 -17.09
N LEU A 745 -33.57 -3.04 -17.14
CA LEU A 745 -34.36 -2.34 -16.13
C LEU A 745 -35.82 -2.17 -16.60
N SER A 746 -36.79 -2.57 -15.78
CA SER A 746 -38.24 -2.46 -16.04
C SER A 746 -38.99 -1.80 -14.89
N VAL A 747 -40.13 -1.18 -15.20
CA VAL A 747 -41.06 -0.62 -14.20
C VAL A 747 -42.06 -1.69 -13.78
N GLN A 748 -42.20 -1.96 -12.48
CA GLN A 748 -43.14 -2.97 -11.96
C GLN A 748 -44.58 -2.47 -11.83
N GLU A 749 -44.79 -1.22 -11.44
CA GLU A 749 -46.14 -0.64 -11.27
C GLU A 749 -46.32 0.65 -12.08
N PRO A 750 -47.39 0.76 -12.90
CA PRO A 750 -47.73 2.02 -13.56
C PRO A 750 -48.26 3.02 -12.52
N TYR A 751 -47.62 4.19 -12.42
CA TYR A 751 -47.84 5.29 -11.48
C TYR A 751 -49.26 5.47 -10.89
N SER A 752 -49.32 5.68 -9.56
CA SER A 752 -50.40 6.47 -8.95
C SER A 752 -50.00 7.96 -8.97
N ASN A 753 -50.70 8.77 -9.76
CA ASN A 753 -50.47 10.21 -9.86
C ASN A 753 -50.89 10.92 -8.57
N SER A 754 -49.94 11.34 -7.75
CA SER A 754 -50.15 12.38 -6.75
C SER A 754 -49.72 13.71 -7.36
N ALA A 755 -50.69 14.52 -7.80
CA ALA A 755 -50.44 15.77 -8.52
C ALA A 755 -49.70 16.88 -7.70
N LYS A 756 -49.21 16.58 -6.49
CA LYS A 756 -48.46 17.52 -5.62
C LYS A 756 -47.40 16.87 -4.70
N GLY A 757 -47.01 15.60 -4.91
CA GLY A 757 -46.07 14.88 -4.03
C GLY A 757 -44.87 14.27 -4.76
N PRO A 758 -43.87 13.73 -4.02
CA PRO A 758 -42.76 13.01 -4.60
C PRO A 758 -43.26 11.78 -5.38
N ARG A 759 -42.68 11.54 -6.56
CA ARG A 759 -43.04 10.42 -7.44
C ARG A 759 -42.13 9.24 -7.15
N ARG A 760 -42.69 8.08 -6.81
CA ARG A 760 -41.94 6.85 -6.54
C ARG A 760 -42.06 5.90 -7.73
N ILE A 761 -40.91 5.42 -8.19
CA ILE A 761 -40.77 4.52 -9.34
C ILE A 761 -40.27 3.18 -8.82
N HIS A 762 -41.10 2.14 -8.94
CA HIS A 762 -40.72 0.78 -8.59
C HIS A 762 -40.06 0.12 -9.79
N LEU A 763 -38.80 -0.25 -9.62
CA LEU A 763 -37.94 -0.78 -10.66
C LEU A 763 -37.52 -2.21 -10.34
N GLU A 764 -37.45 -3.01 -11.41
CA GLU A 764 -36.88 -4.33 -11.41
C GLU A 764 -35.67 -4.35 -12.34
N LEU A 765 -34.49 -4.69 -11.81
CA LEU A 765 -33.32 -5.02 -12.61
C LEU A 765 -33.21 -6.53 -12.74
N SER A 766 -33.35 -7.02 -13.96
CA SER A 766 -33.01 -8.40 -14.32
C SER A 766 -31.63 -8.44 -14.95
N LEU A 767 -30.79 -9.38 -14.52
CA LEU A 767 -29.47 -9.61 -15.11
C LEU A 767 -29.53 -10.53 -16.35
N GLY A 768 -30.74 -10.95 -16.75
CA GLY A 768 -30.96 -11.76 -17.94
C GLY A 768 -30.38 -13.17 -17.79
N SER A 769 -29.79 -13.68 -18.86
CA SER A 769 -29.15 -15.00 -18.91
C SER A 769 -27.64 -14.97 -18.61
N LEU A 770 -27.12 -13.89 -18.04
CA LEU A 770 -25.69 -13.79 -17.72
C LEU A 770 -25.31 -14.76 -16.58
N GLU A 771 -24.15 -15.39 -16.71
CA GLU A 771 -23.73 -16.49 -15.82
C GLU A 771 -22.74 -16.05 -14.74
N GLU A 772 -21.69 -15.28 -15.07
CA GLU A 772 -20.58 -14.96 -14.17
C GLU A 772 -20.53 -13.45 -13.87
N VAL A 773 -21.68 -12.88 -13.49
CA VAL A 773 -21.83 -11.46 -13.20
C VAL A 773 -21.00 -11.07 -11.99
N TRP A 774 -20.04 -10.16 -12.18
CA TRP A 774 -19.20 -9.66 -11.10
C TRP A 774 -19.85 -8.48 -10.38
N VAL A 775 -20.41 -7.51 -11.13
CA VAL A 775 -21.08 -6.33 -10.57
C VAL A 775 -22.04 -5.70 -11.57
N ALA A 776 -23.11 -5.09 -11.07
CA ALA A 776 -23.95 -4.16 -11.80
C ALA A 776 -23.85 -2.76 -11.20
N VAL A 777 -23.75 -1.72 -12.03
CA VAL A 777 -23.59 -0.34 -11.58
C VAL A 777 -24.65 0.53 -12.24
N LEU A 778 -25.34 1.33 -11.43
CA LEU A 778 -26.33 2.30 -11.86
C LEU A 778 -25.78 3.70 -11.63
N ASN A 779 -25.80 4.51 -12.69
CA ASN A 779 -25.54 5.94 -12.64
C ASN A 779 -26.84 6.70 -12.84
N ILE A 780 -27.33 7.34 -11.78
CA ILE A 780 -28.66 7.95 -11.72
C ILE A 780 -28.54 9.47 -11.77
N THR A 781 -29.15 10.09 -12.77
CA THR A 781 -29.17 11.54 -12.97
C THR A 781 -30.60 12.08 -12.94
N GLY A 782 -30.77 13.30 -12.45
CA GLY A 782 -32.07 13.97 -12.34
C GLY A 782 -32.49 14.25 -10.90
N PRO A 783 -33.79 14.53 -10.65
CA PRO A 783 -34.30 15.04 -9.38
C PRO A 783 -34.49 13.96 -8.29
N LEU A 784 -33.52 13.05 -8.10
CA LEU A 784 -33.59 11.98 -7.10
C LEU A 784 -33.55 12.57 -5.69
N SER A 785 -34.54 12.22 -4.87
CA SER A 785 -34.69 12.68 -3.48
C SER A 785 -34.60 11.58 -2.44
N SER A 786 -34.89 10.32 -2.81
CA SER A 786 -34.70 9.15 -1.94
C SER A 786 -34.69 7.85 -2.77
N TRP A 787 -34.37 6.73 -2.14
CA TRP A 787 -34.36 5.39 -2.75
C TRP A 787 -34.46 4.31 -1.68
N SER A 788 -34.56 3.04 -2.06
CA SER A 788 -34.67 1.90 -1.13
C SER A 788 -33.34 1.35 -0.57
N PHE A 789 -32.21 2.02 -0.81
CA PHE A 789 -30.88 1.57 -0.42
C PHE A 789 -30.30 2.43 0.72
N ALA A 790 -29.32 1.88 1.43
CA ALA A 790 -28.54 2.54 2.47
C ALA A 790 -29.43 3.31 3.47
N ASP A 791 -30.43 2.64 4.04
CA ASP A 791 -31.40 3.22 4.97
C ASP A 791 -32.11 4.48 4.42
N ASN A 792 -32.38 4.47 3.12
CA ASN A 792 -32.97 5.56 2.33
C ASN A 792 -32.11 6.84 2.26
N VAL A 793 -30.81 6.73 2.55
CA VAL A 793 -29.84 7.83 2.50
C VAL A 793 -29.11 7.81 1.15
N LEU A 794 -29.16 8.93 0.44
CA LEU A 794 -28.43 9.10 -0.82
C LEU A 794 -26.93 9.36 -0.55
N PRO A 795 -26.03 8.83 -1.38
CA PRO A 795 -24.62 9.21 -1.36
C PRO A 795 -24.46 10.66 -1.83
N VAL A 796 -23.28 11.23 -1.62
CA VAL A 796 -22.93 12.51 -2.23
C VAL A 796 -22.91 12.33 -3.75
N THR A 797 -23.31 13.38 -4.47
CA THR A 797 -23.36 13.34 -5.93
C THR A 797 -21.98 13.39 -6.55
N GLU A 798 -21.80 12.60 -7.60
CA GLU A 798 -20.60 12.56 -8.44
C GLU A 798 -20.83 13.32 -9.74
N THR A 799 -19.78 13.95 -10.27
CA THR A 799 -19.83 14.68 -11.53
C THR A 799 -18.76 14.16 -12.49
N ALA A 800 -19.20 13.56 -13.61
CA ALA A 800 -18.29 13.09 -14.65
C ALA A 800 -18.00 14.22 -15.65
N ASP A 801 -16.77 14.74 -15.66
CA ASP A 801 -16.25 15.67 -16.69
C ASP A 801 -17.16 16.87 -17.01
N GLY A 802 -17.79 17.47 -15.98
CA GLY A 802 -18.72 18.60 -16.13
C GLY A 802 -20.15 18.22 -16.53
N GLY A 803 -20.48 16.92 -16.56
CA GLY A 803 -21.83 16.39 -16.69
C GLY A 803 -22.73 16.68 -15.49
N PRO A 804 -24.03 16.34 -15.57
CA PRO A 804 -24.96 16.59 -14.47
C PRO A 804 -24.54 15.79 -13.21
N PRO A 805 -24.80 16.33 -12.01
CA PRO A 805 -24.63 15.57 -10.77
C PRO A 805 -25.41 14.27 -10.82
N SER A 806 -24.79 13.21 -10.30
CA SER A 806 -25.31 11.86 -10.40
C SER A 806 -25.07 11.05 -9.13
N TYR A 807 -25.90 10.03 -8.90
CA TYR A 807 -25.76 9.11 -7.79
C TYR A 807 -25.32 7.75 -8.32
N ILE A 808 -24.23 7.20 -7.76
CA ILE A 808 -23.68 5.91 -8.16
C ILE A 808 -24.11 4.84 -7.16
N LEU A 809 -24.72 3.78 -7.68
CA LEU A 809 -25.10 2.58 -6.92
C LEU A 809 -24.44 1.36 -7.55
N ARG A 810 -23.64 0.62 -6.78
CA ARG A 810 -23.09 -0.68 -7.18
C ARG A 810 -23.90 -1.79 -6.52
N LEU A 811 -24.27 -2.79 -7.29
CA LEU A 811 -25.04 -3.95 -6.91
C LEU A 811 -24.22 -5.22 -7.12
N SER A 812 -24.13 -6.05 -6.09
CA SER A 812 -23.43 -7.34 -6.12
C SER A 812 -24.30 -8.46 -5.58
N GLY A 813 -24.28 -9.62 -6.24
CA GLY A 813 -25.04 -10.79 -5.85
C GLY A 813 -25.36 -11.70 -7.02
N ALA A 814 -26.01 -12.83 -6.72
CA ALA A 814 -26.32 -13.86 -7.71
C ALA A 814 -27.17 -13.33 -8.89
N SER A 815 -26.88 -13.84 -10.09
CA SER A 815 -27.49 -13.39 -11.36
C SER A 815 -28.88 -13.98 -11.64
N ASP A 816 -29.25 -15.05 -10.95
CA ASP A 816 -30.51 -15.79 -11.10
C ASP A 816 -31.72 -15.11 -10.43
N GLU A 817 -31.47 -14.14 -9.55
CA GLU A 817 -32.51 -13.36 -8.91
C GLU A 817 -32.65 -11.96 -9.54
N ASN A 818 -33.86 -11.41 -9.55
CA ASN A 818 -34.07 -10.01 -9.93
C ASN A 818 -33.87 -9.07 -8.74
N TRP A 819 -33.40 -7.85 -9.00
CA TRP A 819 -33.31 -6.79 -8.00
C TRP A 819 -34.57 -5.93 -8.03
N ASN A 820 -35.28 -5.86 -6.91
CA ASN A 820 -36.47 -5.02 -6.76
C ASN A 820 -36.16 -3.84 -5.84
N PHE A 821 -36.34 -2.62 -6.35
CA PHE A 821 -36.03 -1.40 -5.61
C PHE A 821 -36.92 -0.24 -6.05
N TRP A 822 -36.87 0.87 -5.32
CA TRP A 822 -37.59 2.08 -5.72
C TRP A 822 -36.69 3.30 -5.71
N LEU A 823 -36.97 4.21 -6.65
CA LEU A 823 -36.38 5.54 -6.74
C LEU A 823 -37.47 6.58 -6.51
N GLU A 824 -37.20 7.60 -5.70
CA GLU A 824 -38.13 8.68 -5.43
C GLU A 824 -37.59 9.99 -6.01
N ALA A 825 -38.39 10.66 -6.83
CA ALA A 825 -38.07 11.96 -7.42
C ALA A 825 -38.95 13.07 -6.86
N ASN A 826 -38.35 14.23 -6.59
CA ASN A 826 -39.06 15.39 -6.02
C ASN A 826 -39.73 16.30 -7.07
N SER A 827 -39.59 15.99 -8.36
CA SER A 827 -40.21 16.74 -9.45
C SER A 827 -40.64 15.84 -10.61
N SER A 828 -41.39 16.41 -11.56
CA SER A 828 -41.82 15.74 -12.79
C SER A 828 -40.71 15.61 -13.84
N GLN A 829 -39.51 16.14 -13.61
CA GLN A 829 -38.39 15.94 -14.52
C GLN A 829 -37.96 14.47 -14.53
N ALA A 830 -37.57 13.96 -15.70
CA ALA A 830 -37.21 12.56 -15.87
C ALA A 830 -35.99 12.16 -15.02
N LEU A 831 -36.00 10.91 -14.52
CA LEU A 831 -34.84 10.26 -13.93
C LEU A 831 -34.18 9.44 -15.03
N ARG A 832 -32.92 9.73 -15.32
CA ARG A 832 -32.14 8.95 -16.27
C ARG A 832 -31.24 7.98 -15.50
N VAL A 833 -31.32 6.70 -15.84
CA VAL A 833 -30.54 5.63 -15.25
C VAL A 833 -29.68 5.01 -16.34
N GLU A 834 -28.37 5.12 -16.20
CA GLU A 834 -27.42 4.39 -17.02
C GLU A 834 -27.01 3.13 -16.25
N LEU A 835 -27.11 1.96 -16.90
CA LEU A 835 -26.82 0.66 -16.33
C LEU A 835 -25.57 0.09 -17.00
N ALA A 836 -24.61 -0.34 -16.19
CA ALA A 836 -23.41 -1.04 -16.63
C ALA A 836 -23.27 -2.36 -15.87
N VAL A 837 -23.13 -3.48 -16.57
CA VAL A 837 -22.99 -4.82 -15.96
C VAL A 837 -21.72 -5.49 -16.48
N ILE A 838 -20.90 -6.05 -15.59
CA ILE A 838 -19.73 -6.85 -15.94
C ILE A 838 -20.08 -8.33 -15.83
N ASP A 839 -19.92 -9.04 -16.93
CA ASP A 839 -19.90 -10.50 -16.99
C ASP A 839 -18.47 -10.96 -17.29
N GLN A 840 -17.98 -11.94 -16.53
CA GLN A 840 -16.61 -12.40 -16.66
C GLN A 840 -16.41 -13.31 -17.87
N LYS A 841 -17.49 -13.86 -18.42
CA LYS A 841 -17.45 -14.77 -19.56
C LYS A 841 -17.23 -14.02 -20.87
N LEU A 842 -16.09 -14.25 -21.49
CA LEU A 842 -15.75 -13.74 -22.81
C LEU A 842 -16.27 -14.64 -23.93
N VAL A 843 -16.65 -14.04 -25.06
CA VAL A 843 -16.84 -14.76 -26.33
C VAL A 843 -15.50 -15.19 -26.94
N GLU A 844 -15.52 -16.22 -27.78
CA GLU A 844 -14.30 -16.82 -28.36
C GLU A 844 -13.39 -15.83 -29.12
N PRO A 845 -13.88 -14.88 -29.94
CA PRO A 845 -13.02 -13.89 -30.57
C PRO A 845 -12.28 -13.01 -29.56
N ALA A 846 -12.95 -12.60 -28.47
CA ALA A 846 -12.33 -11.81 -27.41
C ALA A 846 -11.27 -12.63 -26.64
N LYS A 847 -11.52 -13.93 -26.39
CA LYS A 847 -10.51 -14.84 -25.82
C LYS A 847 -9.29 -14.98 -26.71
N ARG A 848 -9.48 -15.15 -28.03
CA ARG A 848 -8.38 -15.20 -29.00
C ARG A 848 -7.57 -13.92 -28.96
N LEU A 849 -8.21 -12.75 -29.00
CA LEU A 849 -7.54 -11.46 -28.92
C LEU A 849 -6.77 -11.29 -27.60
N LYS A 850 -7.34 -11.67 -26.46
CA LYS A 850 -6.64 -11.71 -25.16
C LYS A 850 -5.38 -12.59 -25.23
N GLY A 851 -5.44 -13.73 -25.92
CA GLY A 851 -4.32 -14.65 -26.08
C GLY A 851 -3.18 -14.17 -26.99
N LEU A 852 -3.39 -13.09 -27.77
CA LEU A 852 -2.35 -12.49 -28.62
C LEU A 852 -1.43 -11.54 -27.85
N PHE A 853 -1.76 -11.18 -26.61
CA PHE A 853 -0.91 -10.31 -25.81
C PHE A 853 0.38 -11.06 -25.40
N PRO A 854 1.56 -10.40 -25.46
CA PRO A 854 2.80 -11.00 -25.00
C PRO A 854 2.78 -11.33 -23.50
N GLU A 855 3.57 -12.31 -23.07
CA GLU A 855 3.65 -12.74 -21.65
C GLU A 855 4.12 -11.64 -20.67
N TRP A 856 4.75 -10.56 -21.13
CA TRP A 856 5.08 -9.42 -20.26
C TRP A 856 3.89 -8.48 -20.01
N VAL A 857 2.72 -8.77 -20.59
CA VAL A 857 1.47 -8.03 -20.40
C VAL A 857 0.50 -8.90 -19.61
N ASP A 858 -0.06 -8.34 -18.54
CA ASP A 858 -1.23 -8.87 -17.86
C ASP A 858 -2.49 -8.19 -18.40
N VAL A 859 -3.51 -8.99 -18.73
CA VAL A 859 -4.76 -8.51 -19.31
C VAL A 859 -5.93 -8.98 -18.46
N VAL A 860 -6.51 -8.04 -17.71
CA VAL A 860 -7.81 -8.22 -17.07
C VAL A 860 -8.87 -7.99 -18.14
N ALA A 861 -9.66 -9.02 -18.44
CA ALA A 861 -10.62 -8.99 -19.54
C ALA A 861 -11.98 -9.50 -19.15
N TYR A 862 -13.03 -8.83 -19.60
CA TYR A 862 -14.43 -9.15 -19.29
C TYR A 862 -15.38 -8.59 -20.37
N SER A 863 -16.64 -9.03 -20.35
CA SER A 863 -17.72 -8.51 -21.18
C SER A 863 -18.53 -7.46 -20.40
N GLY A 864 -18.78 -6.31 -21.03
CA GLY A 864 -19.51 -5.19 -20.42
C GLY A 864 -20.82 -4.91 -21.15
N PHE A 865 -21.93 -4.85 -20.44
CA PHE A 865 -23.25 -4.53 -21.00
C PHE A 865 -23.71 -3.15 -20.53
N LEU A 866 -23.97 -2.26 -21.49
CA LEU A 866 -24.32 -0.86 -21.23
C LEU A 866 -25.70 -0.53 -21.80
N SER A 867 -26.56 0.07 -20.98
CA SER A 867 -27.89 0.53 -21.41
C SER A 867 -28.29 1.83 -20.70
N SER A 868 -29.27 2.54 -21.27
CA SER A 868 -29.78 3.80 -20.71
C SER A 868 -31.29 3.80 -20.71
N TYR A 869 -31.87 4.26 -19.60
CA TYR A 869 -33.31 4.33 -19.37
C TYR A 869 -33.69 5.75 -18.92
N SER A 870 -34.94 6.14 -19.19
CA SER A 870 -35.52 7.40 -18.73
C SER A 870 -36.92 7.14 -18.19
N PHE A 871 -37.18 7.58 -16.95
CA PHE A 871 -38.41 7.32 -16.20
C PHE A 871 -39.09 8.58 -15.66
#